data_AF-A0A969MP16-F1
#
_entry.id   AF-A0A969MP16-F1
#
_cell.length_a   1.000
_cell.length_b   1.000
_cell.length_c   1.000
_cell.angle_alpha   90.00
_cell.angle_beta   90.00
_cell.angle_gamma   90.00
#
_symmetry.space_group_name_H-M   'P 1'
#
loop_
_entity.id
_entity.type
_entity.pdbx_description
1 polymer ?
#
loop_
_entity_poly.entity_id
_entity_poly.type
_entity_poly.pdbx_seq_one_letter_code
_entity_poly.pdbx_strand_id
1 'polypeptide(L)'
;MHPSISIVITVYNRSRYLGTAIESVLNQTRRDFELIIWDDASTDDSLDIAYQYAERDKRISVIAAEQNTGFPPAIKAAVAATTGDYIGWIDSDDVLAPTAIEETSLILNNYPQVGLVYTDYELMDSEGNLHGLGPRCQIPYSKEGLLVDLMTFHFRLIRRSVYDAVGGIDDSFASGEDYDLCLKLSEVTEVYHIAKPLYYYRRHSGNVTNDNLKNIYWAQKAINDALIRRGLDEDYELDTHLTAFFSIKPKLKKAGGIVQEGEGESHSDNQFQGNILNSAIPEPVKDEKKSPLVSIIIPCYNPGEMFERCLRSCFEQTYSNIEIIIVDNNSTDGAIAIARQMAATTSYRVIFTKCHAQGQNHAFNHGFTLATGDYIQWLDADDSLMSNKIALQVAALEQNPNFDIAYGDWEYCFYQSDVEKGENPQHIIPQKRCQHRFGFTSRQYDDYLLQTLSHNWQPPLSYLLRRASAAKLQELFAWNPQTFLATDREYYTIAAIIGLQFLYVPNAKVRYNFWSPTQNSRKVSYSWRTECYKKMYLRFQEIASFQPAERITKQHWFLLKQNWDLWKLAPVTLMQKTPDSFFLIDRYTQSGITINIAVARVISALHKINTVCTLEDHAHRIVHLMAQHIVLSHKIDSYDKIVEELSKWVGTEYSSNHDRLTWKQPQLDIKNASSNELRSNDKEQLQALINTIPWFAPIFERQRLAVFYTLDKLRNAGMLVQHTSVQSSLNLLAL
;
A
#
# COMPACT_ATOMS: atom_id res chain seq x y z
N MET A 1 -37.37 19.11 31.98
CA MET A 1 -35.99 18.61 32.03
C MET A 1 -35.27 19.22 30.86
N HIS A 2 -34.08 19.78 31.06
CA HIS A 2 -33.26 20.22 29.93
C HIS A 2 -32.79 18.98 29.15
N PRO A 3 -32.77 19.01 27.82
CA PRO A 3 -32.26 17.90 27.01
C PRO A 3 -30.78 17.67 27.35
N SER A 4 -30.35 16.42 27.48
CA SER A 4 -28.95 16.12 27.84
C SER A 4 -27.99 16.28 26.66
N ILE A 5 -28.53 16.34 25.43
CA ILE A 5 -27.78 16.37 24.18
C ILE A 5 -28.32 17.48 23.29
N SER A 6 -27.43 18.29 22.73
CA SER A 6 -27.74 19.27 21.71
C SER A 6 -27.05 18.89 20.40
N ILE A 7 -27.84 18.77 19.35
CA ILE A 7 -27.36 18.58 17.98
C ILE A 7 -27.54 19.87 17.21
N VAL A 8 -26.55 20.25 16.42
CA VAL A 8 -26.59 21.45 15.59
C VAL A 8 -26.49 21.07 14.11
N ILE A 9 -27.26 21.77 13.28
CA ILE A 9 -27.11 21.80 11.82
C ILE A 9 -26.96 23.25 11.40
N THR A 10 -25.82 23.61 10.81
CA THR A 10 -25.68 24.87 10.08
C THR A 10 -26.00 24.65 8.61
N VAL A 11 -26.80 25.53 8.01
CA VAL A 11 -27.22 25.39 6.62
C VAL A 11 -27.09 26.70 5.84
N TYR A 12 -26.58 26.58 4.61
CA TYR A 12 -26.63 27.63 3.59
C TYR A 12 -26.82 26.99 2.22
N ASN A 13 -27.99 27.20 1.61
CA ASN A 13 -28.32 26.71 0.27
C ASN A 13 -28.12 25.18 0.09
N ARG A 14 -28.86 24.40 0.89
CA ARG A 14 -28.84 22.92 0.90
C ARG A 14 -30.23 22.30 0.90
N SER A 15 -31.22 22.95 0.28
CA SER A 15 -32.61 22.47 0.21
C SER A 15 -32.74 21.01 -0.23
N ARG A 16 -31.88 20.57 -1.17
CA ARG A 16 -31.86 19.18 -1.67
C ARG A 16 -31.59 18.14 -0.58
N TYR A 17 -30.75 18.43 0.41
CA TYR A 17 -30.24 17.43 1.35
C TYR A 17 -30.68 17.66 2.80
N LEU A 18 -31.02 18.90 3.16
CA LEU A 18 -31.35 19.29 4.52
C LEU A 18 -32.44 18.42 5.15
N GLY A 19 -33.51 18.10 4.40
CA GLY A 19 -34.59 17.25 4.91
C GLY A 19 -34.09 15.87 5.36
N THR A 20 -33.19 15.25 4.60
CA THR A 20 -32.61 13.94 4.93
C THR A 20 -31.69 14.03 6.15
N ALA A 21 -30.91 15.12 6.27
CA ALA A 21 -30.07 15.36 7.44
C ALA A 21 -30.90 15.49 8.72
N ILE A 22 -31.97 16.31 8.69
CA ILE A 22 -32.91 16.47 9.82
C ILE A 22 -33.55 15.14 10.18
N GLU A 23 -34.08 14.40 9.20
CA GLU A 23 -34.70 13.09 9.41
C GLU A 23 -33.73 12.09 10.07
N SER A 24 -32.45 12.12 9.71
CA SER A 24 -31.45 11.25 10.32
C SER A 24 -31.26 11.50 11.82
N VAL A 25 -31.41 12.76 12.26
CA VAL A 25 -31.37 13.15 13.68
C VAL A 25 -32.68 12.78 14.37
N LEU A 26 -33.83 13.02 13.74
CA LEU A 26 -35.15 12.71 14.31
C LEU A 26 -35.37 11.21 14.52
N ASN A 27 -34.75 10.37 13.68
CA ASN A 27 -34.83 8.92 13.71
C ASN A 27 -33.79 8.25 14.63
N GLN A 28 -33.03 9.03 15.42
CA GLN A 28 -32.13 8.48 16.41
C GLN A 28 -32.87 7.65 17.48
N THR A 29 -32.25 6.55 17.86
CA THR A 29 -32.69 5.64 18.93
C THR A 29 -32.82 6.36 20.27
N ARG A 30 -31.82 7.18 20.60
CA ARG A 30 -31.86 8.10 21.74
C ARG A 30 -32.69 9.36 21.41
N ARG A 31 -33.69 9.67 22.22
CA ARG A 31 -34.73 10.70 21.93
C ARG A 31 -34.61 11.98 22.75
N ASP A 32 -33.82 12.00 23.81
CA ASP A 32 -33.61 13.13 24.73
C ASP A 32 -32.56 14.13 24.21
N PHE A 33 -32.83 14.69 23.03
CA PHE A 33 -32.01 15.73 22.43
C PHE A 33 -32.84 16.95 22.02
N GLU A 34 -32.17 18.09 21.86
CA GLU A 34 -32.64 19.22 21.05
C GLU A 34 -31.85 19.29 19.74
N LEU A 35 -32.50 19.83 18.70
CA LEU A 35 -31.90 20.08 17.40
C LEU A 35 -31.98 21.58 17.09
N ILE A 36 -30.84 22.26 17.02
CA ILE A 36 -30.76 23.64 16.58
C ILE A 36 -30.37 23.66 15.11
N ILE A 37 -31.24 24.24 14.28
CA ILE A 37 -30.95 24.48 12.86
C ILE A 37 -30.64 25.97 12.72
N TRP A 38 -29.39 26.28 12.38
CA TRP A 38 -28.93 27.63 12.11
C TRP A 38 -28.86 27.85 10.60
N ASP A 39 -29.77 28.66 10.06
CA ASP A 39 -29.75 29.07 8.67
C ASP A 39 -28.88 30.32 8.50
N ASP A 40 -27.78 30.20 7.76
CA ASP A 40 -26.83 31.28 7.51
C ASP A 40 -27.25 32.12 6.29
N ALA A 41 -28.51 32.59 6.33
CA ALA A 41 -29.19 33.37 5.31
C ALA A 41 -29.31 32.66 3.95
N SER A 42 -29.90 31.47 3.93
CA SER A 42 -30.17 30.75 2.68
C SER A 42 -31.10 31.54 1.76
N THR A 43 -30.87 31.40 0.45
CA THR A 43 -31.67 31.98 -0.61
C THR A 43 -32.47 30.94 -1.40
N ASP A 44 -32.28 29.66 -1.10
CA ASP A 44 -33.11 28.55 -1.57
C ASP A 44 -34.15 28.13 -0.51
N ASP A 45 -34.85 27.03 -0.77
CA ASP A 45 -35.93 26.53 0.10
C ASP A 45 -35.44 25.94 1.44
N SER A 46 -34.15 26.04 1.79
CA SER A 46 -33.60 25.44 3.03
C SER A 46 -34.29 25.95 4.29
N LEU A 47 -34.53 27.26 4.40
CA LEU A 47 -35.14 27.86 5.57
C LEU A 47 -36.61 27.41 5.73
N ASP A 48 -37.36 27.36 4.63
CA ASP A 48 -38.74 26.88 4.62
C ASP A 48 -38.82 25.39 5.02
N ILE A 49 -37.90 24.56 4.52
CA ILE A 49 -37.78 23.16 4.92
C ILE A 49 -37.54 23.06 6.42
N ALA A 50 -36.60 23.84 6.99
CA ALA A 50 -36.31 23.84 8.42
C ALA A 50 -37.55 24.22 9.26
N TYR A 51 -38.30 25.26 8.87
CA TYR A 51 -39.53 25.65 9.56
C TYR A 51 -40.62 24.58 9.50
N GLN A 52 -40.80 23.92 8.34
CA GLN A 52 -41.76 22.82 8.22
C GLN A 52 -41.46 21.66 9.18
N TYR A 53 -40.19 21.38 9.45
CA TYR A 53 -39.80 20.39 10.45
C TYR A 53 -40.04 20.88 11.88
N ALA A 54 -39.73 22.15 12.18
CA ALA A 54 -39.96 22.73 13.51
C ALA A 54 -41.43 22.83 13.90
N GLU A 55 -42.33 23.03 12.93
CA GLU A 55 -43.78 22.94 13.16
C GLU A 55 -44.23 21.53 13.55
N ARG A 56 -43.52 20.48 13.09
CA ARG A 56 -43.86 19.07 13.30
C ARG A 56 -43.22 18.47 14.55
N ASP A 57 -42.01 18.88 14.90
CA ASP A 57 -41.28 18.34 16.04
C ASP A 57 -40.75 19.45 16.95
N LYS A 58 -41.27 19.49 18.19
CA LYS A 58 -40.95 20.51 19.19
C LYS A 58 -39.51 20.48 19.71
N ARG A 59 -38.73 19.44 19.36
CA ARG A 59 -37.30 19.37 19.69
C ARG A 59 -36.45 20.26 18.79
N ILE A 60 -37.01 20.76 17.69
CA ILE A 60 -36.31 21.56 16.69
C ILE A 60 -36.52 23.03 16.97
N SER A 61 -35.43 23.80 17.00
CA SER A 61 -35.45 25.26 16.97
C SER A 61 -34.71 25.75 15.74
N VAL A 62 -35.33 26.67 14.99
CA VAL A 62 -34.75 27.26 13.78
C VAL A 62 -34.36 28.70 14.08
N ILE A 63 -33.13 29.06 13.76
CA ILE A 63 -32.61 30.43 13.91
C ILE A 63 -32.04 30.84 12.56
N ALA A 64 -32.57 31.92 12.00
CA ALA A 64 -32.09 32.48 10.74
C ALA A 64 -31.20 33.70 10.99
N ALA A 65 -29.99 33.69 10.43
CA ALA A 65 -29.10 34.84 10.42
C ALA A 65 -29.59 35.91 9.44
N GLU A 66 -29.34 37.19 9.75
CA GLU A 66 -29.72 38.31 8.88
C GLU A 66 -28.90 38.35 7.58
N GLN A 67 -27.68 37.81 7.61
CA GLN A 67 -26.76 37.76 6.48
C GLN A 67 -25.88 36.52 6.57
N ASN A 68 -25.34 36.09 5.44
CA ASN A 68 -24.39 34.98 5.38
C ASN A 68 -23.06 35.39 6.03
N THR A 69 -22.64 34.63 7.05
CA THR A 69 -21.41 34.87 7.82
C THR A 69 -20.34 33.81 7.56
N GLY A 70 -20.69 32.73 6.86
CA GLY A 70 -19.83 31.57 6.64
C GLY A 70 -19.85 30.59 7.80
N PHE A 71 -19.23 29.42 7.61
CA PHE A 71 -19.36 28.29 8.54
C PHE A 71 -18.86 28.57 9.97
N PRO A 72 -17.63 29.10 10.20
CA PRO A 72 -17.10 29.22 11.57
C PRO A 72 -17.90 30.19 12.49
N PRO A 73 -18.33 31.39 12.03
CA PRO A 73 -19.24 32.22 12.83
C PRO A 73 -20.61 31.57 13.03
N ALA A 74 -21.16 30.93 11.99
CA ALA A 74 -22.47 30.27 12.05
C ALA A 74 -22.49 29.13 13.07
N ILE A 75 -21.50 28.22 13.05
CA ILE A 75 -21.46 27.10 14.01
C ILE A 75 -21.23 27.58 15.44
N LYS A 76 -20.42 28.62 15.64
CA LYS A 76 -20.20 29.21 16.97
C LYS A 76 -21.48 29.82 17.53
N ALA A 77 -22.22 30.59 16.72
CA ALA A 77 -23.50 31.17 17.11
C ALA A 77 -24.57 30.10 17.37
N ALA A 78 -24.60 29.06 16.53
CA ALA A 78 -25.51 27.94 16.67
C ALA A 78 -25.25 27.14 17.95
N VAL A 79 -23.99 26.84 18.27
CA VAL A 79 -23.60 26.17 19.52
C VAL A 79 -23.93 27.05 20.74
N ALA A 80 -23.77 28.36 20.65
CA ALA A 80 -24.14 29.26 21.75
C ALA A 80 -25.66 29.24 22.08
N ALA A 81 -26.50 28.85 21.11
CA ALA A 81 -27.94 28.68 21.32
C ALA A 81 -28.34 27.33 21.95
N THR A 82 -27.39 26.42 22.14
CA THR A 82 -27.64 25.08 22.71
C THR A 82 -27.55 25.06 24.24
N THR A 83 -28.25 24.12 24.87
CA THR A 83 -28.38 24.01 26.34
C THR A 83 -27.93 22.67 26.94
N GLY A 84 -27.78 21.62 26.14
CA GLY A 84 -27.51 20.26 26.60
C GLY A 84 -26.08 20.00 27.06
N ASP A 85 -25.89 19.05 27.96
CA ASP A 85 -24.59 18.70 28.56
C ASP A 85 -23.59 18.14 27.54
N TYR A 86 -24.09 17.56 26.44
CA TYR A 86 -23.31 17.09 25.30
C TYR A 86 -23.67 17.86 24.04
N ILE A 87 -22.68 18.17 23.21
CA ILE A 87 -22.81 18.95 21.99
C ILE A 87 -22.25 18.15 20.82
N GLY A 88 -22.98 18.09 19.71
CA GLY A 88 -22.50 17.56 18.45
C GLY A 88 -23.13 18.30 17.28
N TRP A 89 -22.53 18.18 16.09
CA TRP A 89 -23.12 18.74 14.88
C TRP A 89 -22.94 17.81 13.68
N ILE A 90 -23.87 17.94 12.75
CA ILE A 90 -23.95 17.20 11.49
C ILE A 90 -24.01 18.23 10.35
N ASP A 91 -23.28 17.97 9.28
CA ASP A 91 -23.34 18.80 8.09
C ASP A 91 -24.72 18.67 7.43
N SER A 92 -25.24 19.78 6.89
CA SER A 92 -26.60 19.85 6.33
C SER A 92 -26.82 18.99 5.08
N ASP A 93 -25.77 18.38 4.54
CA ASP A 93 -25.80 17.42 3.44
C ASP A 93 -25.50 15.95 3.84
N ASP A 94 -25.20 15.70 5.11
CA ASP A 94 -24.80 14.39 5.64
C ASP A 94 -25.90 13.69 6.43
N VAL A 95 -25.66 12.43 6.84
CA VAL A 95 -26.63 11.58 7.53
C VAL A 95 -25.99 10.87 8.73
N LEU A 96 -26.66 10.86 9.87
CA LEU A 96 -26.27 10.05 11.02
C LEU A 96 -26.84 8.63 10.95
N ALA A 97 -26.05 7.64 11.38
CA ALA A 97 -26.57 6.29 11.59
C ALA A 97 -27.57 6.27 12.77
N PRO A 98 -28.59 5.39 12.80
CA PRO A 98 -29.67 5.44 13.79
C PRO A 98 -29.25 5.34 15.28
N THR A 99 -28.07 4.82 15.56
CA THR A 99 -27.53 4.63 16.92
C THR A 99 -26.44 5.65 17.29
N ALA A 100 -26.13 6.61 16.42
CA ALA A 100 -25.00 7.53 16.59
C ALA A 100 -25.04 8.30 17.90
N ILE A 101 -26.19 8.91 18.25
CA ILE A 101 -26.34 9.67 19.48
C ILE A 101 -26.31 8.74 20.70
N GLU A 102 -26.97 7.58 20.64
CA GLU A 102 -26.99 6.62 21.75
C GLU A 102 -25.58 6.11 22.07
N GLU A 103 -24.86 5.59 21.08
CA GLU A 103 -23.55 4.98 21.29
C GLU A 103 -22.49 5.99 21.76
N THR A 104 -22.46 7.19 21.16
CA THR A 104 -21.49 8.22 21.56
C THR A 104 -21.77 8.76 22.96
N SER A 105 -23.03 9.00 23.31
CA SER A 105 -23.41 9.48 24.64
C SER A 105 -23.24 8.43 25.74
N LEU A 106 -23.40 7.13 25.42
CA LEU A 106 -23.11 6.05 26.36
C LEU A 106 -21.64 6.03 26.78
N ILE A 107 -20.71 6.28 25.85
CA ILE A 107 -19.28 6.38 26.18
C ILE A 107 -19.03 7.58 27.09
N LEU A 108 -19.55 8.77 26.77
CA LEU A 108 -19.40 9.95 27.63
C LEU A 108 -20.01 9.75 29.02
N ASN A 109 -21.11 9.02 29.13
CA ASN A 109 -21.75 8.72 30.42
C ASN A 109 -20.92 7.74 31.27
N ASN A 110 -20.34 6.70 30.64
CA ASN A 110 -19.63 5.64 31.35
C ASN A 110 -18.18 6.00 31.67
N TYR A 111 -17.58 6.95 30.94
CA TYR A 111 -16.19 7.34 31.07
C TYR A 111 -16.07 8.86 31.31
N PRO A 112 -16.14 9.32 32.57
CA PRO A 112 -16.09 10.75 32.91
C PRO A 112 -14.80 11.46 32.46
N GLN A 113 -13.69 10.74 32.31
CA GLN A 113 -12.41 11.26 31.81
C GLN A 113 -12.43 11.54 30.30
N VAL A 114 -13.41 10.98 29.58
CA VAL A 114 -13.59 11.20 28.13
C VAL A 114 -14.45 12.45 27.93
N GLY A 115 -13.95 13.37 27.11
CA GLY A 115 -14.60 14.63 26.80
C GLY A 115 -14.92 14.80 25.32
N LEU A 116 -14.36 13.95 24.46
CA LEU A 116 -14.69 13.87 23.04
C LEU A 116 -14.81 12.40 22.62
N VAL A 117 -15.90 12.07 21.94
CA VAL A 117 -16.09 10.78 21.26
C VAL A 117 -16.24 11.04 19.78
N TYR A 118 -15.50 10.31 18.95
CA TYR A 118 -15.66 10.36 17.51
C TYR A 118 -15.82 8.95 16.92
N THR A 119 -16.34 8.88 15.69
CA THR A 119 -16.73 7.61 15.06
C THR A 119 -16.04 7.45 13.71
N ASP A 120 -16.01 6.21 13.20
CA ASP A 120 -15.77 6.01 11.77
C ASP A 120 -16.92 6.59 10.94
N TYR A 121 -16.69 6.71 9.63
CA TYR A 121 -17.69 7.17 8.68
C TYR A 121 -17.65 6.38 7.38
N GLU A 122 -18.78 6.32 6.69
CA GLU A 122 -18.87 5.81 5.32
C GLU A 122 -19.05 6.94 4.30
N LEU A 123 -18.50 6.74 3.11
CA LEU A 123 -18.69 7.65 2.00
C LEU A 123 -20.07 7.41 1.39
N MET A 124 -20.83 8.48 1.17
CA MET A 124 -22.15 8.48 0.54
C MET A 124 -22.12 9.34 -0.73
N ASP A 125 -22.79 8.93 -1.79
CA ASP A 125 -22.91 9.75 -3.02
C ASP A 125 -24.10 10.74 -2.97
N SER A 126 -24.29 11.51 -4.04
CA SER A 126 -25.40 12.49 -4.14
C SER A 126 -26.80 11.86 -4.10
N GLU A 127 -26.92 10.56 -4.36
CA GLU A 127 -28.19 9.83 -4.38
C GLU A 127 -28.44 9.08 -3.07
N GLY A 128 -27.46 9.05 -2.15
CA GLY A 128 -27.57 8.41 -0.85
C GLY A 128 -27.02 6.98 -0.78
N ASN A 129 -26.34 6.50 -1.82
CA ASN A 129 -25.73 5.16 -1.76
C ASN A 129 -24.40 5.21 -1.01
N LEU A 130 -24.14 4.19 -0.20
CA LEU A 130 -22.91 4.03 0.57
C LEU A 130 -21.82 3.35 -0.26
N HIS A 131 -20.57 3.81 -0.08
CA HIS A 131 -19.37 3.40 -0.83
C HIS A 131 -18.25 2.87 0.08
N GLY A 132 -18.59 2.52 1.33
CA GLY A 132 -17.67 1.98 2.33
C GLY A 132 -16.91 3.05 3.13
N LEU A 133 -16.03 2.57 4.02
CA LEU A 133 -15.35 3.42 5.00
C LEU A 133 -14.49 4.52 4.35
N GLY A 134 -14.53 5.70 4.95
CA GLY A 134 -13.70 6.81 4.55
C GLY A 134 -12.22 6.60 4.89
N PRO A 135 -11.28 7.25 4.17
CA PRO A 135 -9.85 7.02 4.32
C PRO A 135 -9.29 7.34 5.71
N ARG A 136 -9.88 8.30 6.45
CA ARG A 136 -9.39 8.66 7.80
C ARG A 136 -9.67 7.58 8.86
N CYS A 137 -10.62 6.67 8.61
CA CYS A 137 -10.92 5.55 9.52
C CYS A 137 -9.74 4.57 9.67
N GLN A 138 -8.73 4.65 8.79
CA GLN A 138 -7.55 3.79 8.82
C GLN A 138 -6.39 4.38 9.66
N ILE A 139 -6.55 5.62 10.15
CA ILE A 139 -5.53 6.31 10.95
C ILE A 139 -5.86 6.06 12.42
N PRO A 140 -5.00 5.34 13.18
CA PRO A 140 -5.23 5.13 14.60
C PRO A 140 -5.12 6.46 15.36
N TYR A 141 -6.04 6.70 16.28
CA TYR A 141 -5.99 7.90 17.11
C TYR A 141 -4.78 7.89 18.03
N SER A 142 -4.08 9.02 18.06
CA SER A 142 -3.18 9.42 19.14
C SER A 142 -3.20 10.94 19.26
N LYS A 143 -2.95 11.46 20.47
CA LYS A 143 -2.86 12.90 20.72
C LYS A 143 -1.72 13.55 19.94
N GLU A 144 -0.65 12.79 19.70
CA GLU A 144 0.51 13.18 18.91
C GLU A 144 0.21 13.08 17.40
N GLY A 145 -0.43 12.00 16.95
CA GLY A 145 -0.85 11.84 15.56
C GLY A 145 -1.82 12.94 15.12
N LEU A 146 -2.71 13.38 16.02
CA LEU A 146 -3.60 14.51 15.77
C LEU A 146 -2.86 15.83 15.51
N LEU A 147 -1.59 15.98 15.85
CA LEU A 147 -0.83 17.19 15.49
C LEU A 147 -0.50 17.27 13.99
N VAL A 148 -0.58 16.15 13.26
CA VAL A 148 -0.13 16.07 11.87
C VAL A 148 -1.19 15.50 10.93
N ASP A 149 -2.14 14.73 11.45
CA ASP A 149 -3.25 14.14 10.69
C ASP A 149 -4.57 14.30 11.44
N LEU A 150 -5.53 15.04 10.87
CA LEU A 150 -6.90 15.12 11.40
C LEU A 150 -7.66 13.80 11.15
N MET A 151 -7.51 12.85 12.06
CA MET A 151 -8.25 11.57 12.06
C MET A 151 -9.62 11.60 12.77
N THR A 152 -9.87 12.57 13.67
CA THR A 152 -11.13 12.71 14.43
C THR A 152 -12.20 13.36 13.56
N PHE A 153 -12.70 12.61 12.57
CA PHE A 153 -13.70 13.09 11.64
C PHE A 153 -15.11 13.09 12.25
N HIS A 154 -16.10 13.63 11.52
CA HIS A 154 -17.50 13.53 11.92
C HIS A 154 -17.94 12.05 11.96
N PHE A 155 -18.82 11.62 12.87
CA PHE A 155 -19.52 12.41 13.88
C PHE A 155 -18.68 12.57 15.16
N ARG A 156 -18.83 13.73 15.83
CA ARG A 156 -18.18 14.05 17.11
C ARG A 156 -19.23 14.45 18.13
N LEU A 157 -19.21 13.81 19.30
CA LEU A 157 -19.98 14.24 20.47
C LEU A 157 -19.03 14.68 21.59
N ILE A 158 -19.24 15.89 22.09
CA ILE A 158 -18.32 16.60 22.98
C ILE A 158 -19.01 16.93 24.29
N ARG A 159 -18.31 16.79 25.41
CA ARG A 159 -18.79 17.25 26.71
C ARG A 159 -18.74 18.78 26.78
N ARG A 160 -19.87 19.44 27.04
CA ARG A 160 -19.97 20.91 27.08
C ARG A 160 -18.94 21.54 28.00
N SER A 161 -18.76 20.99 29.20
CA SER A 161 -17.78 21.52 30.15
C SER A 161 -16.36 21.55 29.62
N VAL A 162 -15.99 20.61 28.73
CA VAL A 162 -14.67 20.56 28.10
C VAL A 162 -14.61 21.51 26.90
N TYR A 163 -15.67 21.56 26.09
CA TYR A 163 -15.81 22.53 25.01
C TYR A 163 -15.65 23.98 25.52
N ASP A 164 -16.34 24.32 26.61
CA ASP A 164 -16.29 25.64 27.23
C ASP A 164 -14.90 25.92 27.83
N ALA A 165 -14.28 24.92 28.47
CA ALA A 165 -12.96 25.05 29.08
C ALA A 165 -11.85 25.36 28.06
N VAL A 166 -11.99 24.91 26.81
CA VAL A 166 -11.04 25.21 25.73
C VAL A 166 -11.41 26.45 24.89
N GLY A 167 -12.48 27.16 25.27
CA GLY A 167 -12.95 28.35 24.57
C GLY A 167 -13.73 28.08 23.27
N GLY A 168 -14.12 26.82 23.00
CA GLY A 168 -14.97 26.46 21.87
C GLY A 168 -14.36 26.70 20.49
N ILE A 169 -15.22 26.99 19.50
CA ILE A 169 -14.83 27.30 18.12
C ILE A 169 -14.19 28.70 18.05
N ASP A 170 -13.01 28.77 17.43
CA ASP A 170 -12.37 30.03 17.07
C ASP A 170 -12.83 30.46 15.67
N ASP A 171 -13.74 31.43 15.63
CA ASP A 171 -14.32 32.01 14.41
C ASP A 171 -13.37 32.96 13.66
N SER A 172 -12.14 33.17 14.17
CA SER A 172 -11.09 33.84 13.39
C SER A 172 -10.52 32.94 12.28
N PHE A 173 -10.75 31.62 12.36
CA PHE A 173 -10.40 30.68 11.30
C PHE A 173 -11.36 30.82 10.12
N ALA A 174 -10.83 30.99 8.91
CA ALA A 174 -11.66 31.00 7.70
C ALA A 174 -11.87 29.59 7.10
N SER A 175 -11.21 28.58 7.65
CA SER A 175 -11.35 27.13 7.40
C SER A 175 -10.55 26.38 8.48
N GLY A 176 -10.81 25.10 8.74
CA GLY A 176 -9.99 24.27 9.65
C GLY A 176 -10.17 24.59 11.14
N GLU A 177 -11.22 25.34 11.47
CA GLU A 177 -11.69 25.61 12.83
C GLU A 177 -11.97 24.33 13.63
N ASP A 178 -12.43 23.28 12.94
CA ASP A 178 -12.72 22.00 13.54
C ASP A 178 -11.43 21.24 13.91
N TYR A 179 -10.35 21.47 13.17
CA TYR A 179 -9.03 20.93 13.49
C TYR A 179 -8.44 21.58 14.74
N ASP A 180 -8.48 22.92 14.83
CA ASP A 180 -8.06 23.65 16.04
C ASP A 180 -8.84 23.18 17.27
N LEU A 181 -10.17 23.05 17.15
CA LEU A 181 -10.98 22.54 18.25
C LEU A 181 -10.55 21.14 18.71
N CYS A 182 -10.37 20.20 17.77
CA CYS A 182 -9.91 18.85 18.11
C CYS A 182 -8.55 18.86 18.82
N LEU A 183 -7.61 19.70 18.37
CA LEU A 183 -6.31 19.86 19.01
C LEU A 183 -6.45 20.36 20.45
N LYS A 184 -7.23 21.43 20.66
CA LYS A 184 -7.50 21.97 22.00
C LYS A 184 -8.18 20.95 22.92
N LEU A 185 -9.17 20.21 22.43
CA LEU A 185 -9.85 19.18 23.23
C LEU A 185 -8.86 18.07 23.63
N SER A 186 -8.06 17.56 22.69
CA SER A 186 -7.07 16.51 22.99
C SER A 186 -6.02 16.93 24.01
N GLU A 187 -5.81 18.25 24.21
CA GLU A 187 -4.87 18.77 25.20
C GLU A 187 -5.35 18.58 26.64
N VAL A 188 -6.67 18.59 26.86
CA VAL A 188 -7.28 18.68 28.20
C VAL A 188 -8.17 17.49 28.59
N THR A 189 -8.48 16.58 27.64
CA THR A 189 -9.35 15.43 27.90
C THR A 189 -8.91 14.18 27.16
N GLU A 190 -9.33 13.01 27.64
CA GLU A 190 -9.26 11.77 26.84
C GLU A 190 -10.26 11.82 25.68
N VAL A 191 -9.86 11.24 24.56
CA VAL A 191 -10.65 11.12 23.34
C VAL A 191 -10.89 9.65 23.07
N TYR A 192 -12.13 9.28 22.79
CA TYR A 192 -12.52 7.90 22.53
C TYR A 192 -12.96 7.71 21.08
N HIS A 193 -12.43 6.67 20.44
CA HIS A 193 -12.81 6.26 19.08
C HIS A 193 -13.80 5.10 19.11
N ILE A 194 -14.95 5.27 18.47
CA ILE A 194 -15.86 4.17 18.15
C ILE A 194 -15.59 3.71 16.72
N ALA A 195 -15.00 2.52 16.57
CA ALA A 195 -14.72 1.88 15.27
C ALA A 195 -16.00 1.31 14.61
N LYS A 196 -17.00 2.17 14.43
CA LYS A 196 -18.27 1.90 13.73
C LYS A 196 -18.63 3.12 12.88
N PRO A 197 -19.15 2.91 11.65
CA PRO A 197 -19.53 4.00 10.76
C PRO A 197 -20.85 4.63 11.19
N LEU A 198 -20.81 5.50 12.19
CA LEU A 198 -21.99 6.17 12.74
C LEU A 198 -22.31 7.50 12.04
N TYR A 199 -21.56 7.83 10.99
CA TYR A 199 -21.72 9.01 10.15
C TYR A 199 -21.60 8.64 8.67
N TYR A 200 -22.45 9.21 7.82
CA TYR A 200 -22.42 9.00 6.38
C TYR A 200 -22.11 10.34 5.69
N TYR A 201 -20.88 10.44 5.17
CA TYR A 201 -20.32 11.65 4.57
C TYR A 201 -20.63 11.71 3.07
N ARG A 202 -21.43 12.68 2.66
CA ARG A 202 -21.88 12.89 1.29
C ARG A 202 -20.82 13.60 0.44
N ARG A 203 -20.53 13.04 -0.73
CA ARG A 203 -19.69 13.66 -1.75
C ARG A 203 -20.51 14.12 -2.94
N HIS A 204 -20.53 15.43 -3.19
CA HIS A 204 -21.09 16.04 -4.38
C HIS A 204 -20.28 17.25 -4.85
N SER A 205 -20.61 17.80 -6.02
CA SER A 205 -19.88 18.92 -6.63
C SER A 205 -19.97 20.25 -5.84
N GLY A 206 -20.84 20.31 -4.84
CA GLY A 206 -21.09 21.50 -4.01
C GLY A 206 -20.40 21.47 -2.64
N ASN A 207 -19.63 20.41 -2.32
CA ASN A 207 -18.85 20.36 -1.08
C ASN A 207 -17.86 21.54 -1.05
N VAL A 208 -17.75 22.20 0.11
CA VAL A 208 -16.94 23.42 0.31
C VAL A 208 -15.42 23.16 0.23
N THR A 209 -14.99 21.90 0.17
CA THR A 209 -13.60 21.43 0.32
C THR A 209 -12.69 21.60 -0.92
N ASN A 210 -12.95 22.55 -1.82
CA ASN A 210 -12.25 22.65 -3.11
C ASN A 210 -11.09 23.67 -3.17
N ASP A 211 -10.77 24.39 -2.09
CA ASP A 211 -9.63 25.32 -2.03
C ASP A 211 -8.47 24.77 -1.19
N ASN A 212 -7.61 23.99 -1.83
CA ASN A 212 -6.51 23.27 -1.16
C ASN A 212 -5.50 24.20 -0.46
N LEU A 213 -5.25 25.41 -0.97
CA LEU A 213 -4.23 26.30 -0.39
C LEU A 213 -4.73 26.98 0.88
N LYS A 214 -5.99 27.45 0.87
CA LYS A 214 -6.63 28.04 2.06
C LYS A 214 -6.71 27.01 3.19
N ASN A 215 -7.10 25.77 2.88
CA ASN A 215 -7.21 24.69 3.87
C ASN A 215 -5.85 24.35 4.50
N ILE A 216 -4.77 24.31 3.70
CA ILE A 216 -3.41 24.06 4.19
C ILE A 216 -2.96 25.15 5.15
N TYR A 217 -3.17 26.42 4.79
CA TYR A 217 -2.76 27.56 5.62
C TYR A 217 -3.41 27.53 7.00
N TRP A 218 -4.71 27.29 7.07
CA TRP A 218 -5.40 27.30 8.36
C TRP A 218 -5.12 26.07 9.20
N ALA A 219 -4.97 24.89 8.59
CA ALA A 219 -4.49 23.72 9.31
C ALA A 219 -3.06 23.95 9.86
N GLN A 220 -2.19 24.62 9.09
CA GLN A 220 -0.86 25.01 9.57
C GLN A 220 -0.94 25.94 10.79
N LYS A 221 -1.86 26.92 10.76
CA LYS A 221 -2.11 27.81 11.91
C LYS A 221 -2.57 27.02 13.13
N ALA A 222 -3.57 26.14 12.99
CA ALA A 222 -4.09 25.33 14.09
C ALA A 222 -2.99 24.50 14.77
N ILE A 223 -2.11 23.87 13.98
CA ILE A 223 -1.01 23.07 14.49
C ILE A 223 0.04 23.95 15.19
N ASN A 224 0.41 25.09 14.60
CA ASN A 224 1.34 26.03 15.24
C ASN A 224 0.80 26.54 16.59
N ASP A 225 -0.50 26.88 16.66
CA ASP A 225 -1.13 27.30 17.90
C ASP A 225 -1.10 26.16 18.93
N ALA A 226 -1.32 24.90 18.51
CA ALA A 226 -1.22 23.73 19.37
C ALA A 226 0.21 23.46 19.86
N LEU A 227 1.24 23.66 19.02
CA LEU A 227 2.64 23.56 19.41
C LEU A 227 2.96 24.54 20.55
N ILE A 228 2.50 25.79 20.42
CA ILE A 228 2.69 26.83 21.44
C ILE A 228 1.97 26.43 22.74
N ARG A 229 0.69 26.04 22.67
CA ARG A 229 -0.09 25.64 23.86
C ARG A 229 0.52 24.44 24.58
N ARG A 230 1.17 23.53 23.85
CA ARG A 230 1.84 22.34 24.40
C ARG A 230 3.29 22.60 24.84
N GLY A 231 3.81 23.82 24.67
CA GLY A 231 5.21 24.15 24.98
C GLY A 231 6.22 23.43 24.08
N LEU A 232 5.80 23.05 22.88
CA LEU A 232 6.61 22.32 21.89
C LEU A 232 7.21 23.26 20.84
N ASP A 233 6.78 24.52 20.79
CA ASP A 233 7.23 25.47 19.78
C ASP A 233 8.70 25.88 19.97
N GLU A 234 9.31 25.76 21.16
CA GLU A 234 10.75 26.02 21.34
C GLU A 234 11.62 24.91 20.75
N ASP A 235 11.15 23.67 20.83
CA ASP A 235 11.89 22.48 20.45
C ASP A 235 11.50 21.97 19.07
N TYR A 236 10.38 22.43 18.51
CA TYR A 236 9.86 21.94 17.24
C TYR A 236 9.30 23.03 16.33
N GLU A 237 9.37 22.81 15.03
CA GLU A 237 8.76 23.63 14.00
C GLU A 237 7.91 22.77 13.05
N LEU A 238 6.89 23.39 12.49
CA LEU A 238 5.98 22.76 11.54
C LEU A 238 6.51 22.87 10.12
N ASP A 239 6.79 21.73 9.51
CA ASP A 239 7.11 21.63 8.08
C ASP A 239 5.84 21.33 7.28
N THR A 240 5.53 22.20 6.33
CA THR A 240 4.30 22.18 5.53
C THR A 240 4.63 21.94 4.06
N HIS A 241 4.10 20.86 3.50
CA HIS A 241 4.31 20.52 2.09
C HIS A 241 3.04 20.80 1.26
N LEU A 242 3.23 21.25 0.00
CA LEU A 242 2.17 21.60 -0.96
C LEU A 242 1.27 20.42 -1.42
N THR A 243 1.30 19.30 -0.69
CA THR A 243 0.45 18.11 -0.91
C THR A 243 -0.46 17.78 0.29
N ALA A 244 -0.66 18.71 1.23
CA ALA A 244 -1.57 18.62 2.38
C ALA A 244 -1.16 17.61 3.49
N PHE A 245 0.15 17.40 3.66
CA PHE A 245 0.71 16.68 4.80
C PHE A 245 1.49 17.64 5.71
N PHE A 246 1.35 17.47 7.01
CA PHE A 246 2.02 18.24 8.03
C PHE A 246 3.03 17.36 8.76
N SER A 247 4.20 17.88 9.12
CA SER A 247 5.12 17.17 10.01
C SER A 247 5.76 18.12 11.00
N ILE A 248 6.01 17.64 12.21
CA ILE A 248 6.71 18.41 13.25
C ILE A 248 8.17 17.96 13.27
N LYS A 249 9.11 18.89 13.15
CA LYS A 249 10.56 18.62 13.15
C LYS A 249 11.25 19.34 14.31
N PRO A 250 12.30 18.77 14.93
CA PRO A 250 13.03 19.47 15.97
C PRO A 250 13.66 20.77 15.46
N LYS A 251 13.55 21.86 16.23
CA LYS A 251 14.28 23.10 16.00
C LYS A 251 15.78 22.85 16.19
N LEU A 252 16.57 23.27 15.21
CA LEU A 252 18.04 23.22 15.30
C LEU A 252 18.53 24.19 16.38
N LYS A 253 18.81 23.70 17.60
CA LYS A 253 19.50 24.47 18.64
C LYS A 253 20.90 24.83 18.12
N LYS A 254 21.22 26.13 18.02
CA LYS A 254 22.57 26.59 17.70
C LYS A 254 23.54 26.05 18.75
N ALA A 255 24.35 25.06 18.39
CA ALA A 255 25.31 24.45 19.29
C ALA A 255 26.42 25.46 19.65
N GLY A 256 26.41 25.93 20.89
CA GLY A 256 27.58 26.51 21.54
C GLY A 256 28.08 25.56 22.62
N GLY A 257 29.37 25.21 22.58
CA GLY A 257 30.10 24.70 23.75
C GLY A 257 30.58 23.24 23.71
N ILE A 258 31.85 23.07 23.29
CA ILE A 258 32.94 22.29 23.90
C ILE A 258 32.67 20.81 24.30
N VAL A 259 33.42 19.92 23.65
CA VAL A 259 33.56 18.48 23.91
C VAL A 259 34.58 18.23 25.04
N GLN A 260 34.28 17.32 25.96
CA GLN A 260 35.27 16.51 26.68
C GLN A 260 34.86 15.03 26.66
N GLU A 261 35.86 14.18 26.42
CA GLU A 261 35.83 12.72 26.27
C GLU A 261 35.92 11.95 27.60
N GLY A 262 35.58 10.65 27.57
CA GLY A 262 36.01 9.62 28.52
C GLY A 262 34.94 8.55 28.77
N GLU A 263 34.98 7.40 28.07
CA GLU A 263 35.39 6.06 28.60
C GLU A 263 34.38 5.51 29.63
N GLY A 264 33.72 4.35 29.51
CA GLY A 264 34.04 3.04 28.93
C GLY A 264 33.88 1.99 30.04
N GLU A 265 33.07 0.94 29.88
CA GLU A 265 33.27 -0.44 30.40
C GLU A 265 32.02 -1.34 30.35
N SER A 266 32.30 -2.65 30.31
CA SER A 266 31.49 -3.81 29.93
C SER A 266 31.30 -4.80 31.08
N HIS A 267 30.38 -5.77 30.91
CA HIS A 267 30.24 -7.12 31.53
C HIS A 267 28.81 -7.34 32.09
N SER A 268 28.21 -8.54 32.20
CA SER A 268 28.27 -9.86 31.54
C SER A 268 27.13 -10.71 32.17
N ASP A 269 26.47 -11.55 31.38
CA ASP A 269 25.72 -12.81 31.65
C ASP A 269 25.04 -13.14 33.01
N ASN A 270 23.77 -13.57 32.97
CA ASN A 270 23.33 -14.91 33.44
C ASN A 270 21.85 -15.30 33.18
N GLN A 271 21.68 -16.45 32.48
CA GLN A 271 20.80 -17.63 32.67
C GLN A 271 19.29 -17.59 33.08
N PHE A 272 18.46 -18.13 32.17
CA PHE A 272 17.37 -19.14 32.26
C PHE A 272 16.45 -19.28 33.50
N GLN A 273 15.12 -19.15 33.30
CA GLN A 273 14.12 -20.25 33.36
C GLN A 273 12.71 -19.76 32.96
N GLY A 274 11.93 -20.61 32.29
CA GLY A 274 10.71 -20.24 31.56
C GLY A 274 9.39 -20.22 32.34
N ASN A 275 8.37 -19.62 31.71
CA ASN A 275 6.97 -20.05 31.80
C ASN A 275 6.13 -19.47 30.64
N ILE A 276 5.07 -20.20 30.34
CA ILE A 276 4.23 -20.15 29.13
C ILE A 276 3.06 -19.14 29.30
N LEU A 277 2.73 -18.43 28.20
CA LEU A 277 1.48 -17.72 27.83
C LEU A 277 0.91 -16.61 28.74
N ASN A 278 0.94 -15.36 28.27
CA ASN A 278 -0.26 -14.56 27.98
C ASN A 278 0.06 -13.26 27.24
N SER A 279 -0.76 -12.98 26.22
CA SER A 279 -0.80 -11.76 25.41
C SER A 279 -1.18 -10.53 26.23
N ALA A 280 -0.31 -9.54 26.29
CA ALA A 280 -0.62 -8.15 26.63
C ALA A 280 0.45 -7.23 26.04
N ILE A 281 0.02 -6.09 25.53
CA ILE A 281 0.85 -5.00 25.00
C ILE A 281 1.80 -4.52 26.14
N PRO A 282 3.13 -4.54 25.97
CA PRO A 282 4.04 -4.01 26.99
C PRO A 282 4.05 -2.48 26.93
N GLU A 283 3.90 -1.83 28.09
CA GLU A 283 4.21 -0.40 28.24
C GLU A 283 5.70 -0.11 28.00
N PRO A 284 6.08 1.07 27.46
CA PRO A 284 7.46 1.37 27.15
C PRO A 284 8.26 1.70 28.42
N VAL A 285 9.27 0.88 28.68
CA VAL A 285 10.39 1.19 29.56
C VAL A 285 11.24 2.29 28.91
N LYS A 286 11.61 3.31 29.69
CA LYS A 286 12.49 4.43 29.32
C LYS A 286 13.89 3.93 28.97
N ASP A 287 14.36 4.24 27.76
CA ASP A 287 15.77 4.57 27.50
C ASP A 287 15.90 5.40 26.22
N GLU A 288 16.68 6.49 26.28
CA GLU A 288 16.94 7.41 25.17
C GLU A 288 17.78 6.72 24.07
N LYS A 289 17.13 6.16 23.04
CA LYS A 289 17.81 5.76 21.80
C LYS A 289 17.40 6.67 20.65
N LYS A 290 18.38 7.32 20.02
CA LYS A 290 18.23 7.91 18.68
C LYS A 290 17.52 6.92 17.77
N SER A 291 16.55 7.38 16.97
CA SER A 291 15.91 6.56 15.95
C SER A 291 16.98 5.87 15.09
N PRO A 292 16.85 4.57 14.74
CA PRO A 292 17.86 3.85 13.96
C PRO A 292 18.21 4.53 12.63
N LEU A 293 19.46 4.50 12.18
CA LEU A 293 19.83 5.08 10.88
C LEU A 293 19.45 4.11 9.75
N VAL A 294 18.90 4.62 8.65
CA VAL A 294 18.62 3.84 7.44
C VAL A 294 19.57 4.27 6.31
N SER A 295 20.32 3.32 5.74
CA SER A 295 21.12 3.57 4.53
C SER A 295 20.33 3.16 3.29
N ILE A 296 19.97 4.13 2.44
CA ILE A 296 19.42 3.89 1.10
C ILE A 296 20.57 3.81 0.10
N ILE A 297 20.73 2.67 -0.56
CA ILE A 297 21.81 2.42 -1.52
C ILE A 297 21.23 2.35 -2.94
N ILE A 298 21.71 3.25 -3.80
CA ILE A 298 21.19 3.46 -5.16
C ILE A 298 22.30 3.23 -6.20
N PRO A 299 22.31 2.09 -6.92
CA PRO A 299 23.19 1.88 -8.05
C PRO A 299 22.71 2.70 -9.25
N CYS A 300 23.56 3.60 -9.73
CA CYS A 300 23.22 4.53 -10.80
C CYS A 300 23.98 4.17 -12.08
N TYR A 301 23.26 3.71 -13.10
CA TYR A 301 23.77 3.53 -14.46
C TYR A 301 22.74 3.97 -15.51
N ASN A 302 22.95 5.17 -16.05
CA ASN A 302 22.11 5.77 -17.08
C ASN A 302 20.57 5.73 -16.79
N PRO A 303 20.11 6.15 -15.60
CA PRO A 303 18.70 6.09 -15.22
C PRO A 303 17.80 7.08 -15.98
N GLY A 304 18.39 8.04 -16.71
CA GLY A 304 17.65 9.06 -17.44
C GLY A 304 16.73 9.90 -16.55
N GLU A 305 15.57 10.26 -17.08
CA GLU A 305 14.60 11.16 -16.44
C GLU A 305 13.95 10.58 -15.18
N MET A 306 14.03 9.27 -14.95
CA MET A 306 13.42 8.65 -13.76
C MET A 306 14.21 8.91 -12.49
N PHE A 307 15.49 9.28 -12.59
CA PHE A 307 16.34 9.41 -11.42
C PHE A 307 15.96 10.55 -10.49
N GLU A 308 15.49 11.67 -11.06
CA GLU A 308 14.99 12.79 -10.26
C GLU A 308 13.81 12.34 -9.37
N ARG A 309 12.91 11.50 -9.92
CA ARG A 309 11.79 10.94 -9.15
C ARG A 309 12.26 9.98 -8.08
N CYS A 310 13.23 9.12 -8.38
CA CYS A 310 13.85 8.22 -7.42
C CYS A 310 14.44 8.99 -6.22
N LEU A 311 15.29 9.99 -6.48
CA LEU A 311 15.93 10.79 -5.43
C LEU A 311 14.92 11.60 -4.63
N ARG A 312 13.95 12.23 -5.31
CA ARG A 312 12.85 12.94 -4.65
C ARG A 312 12.09 12.03 -3.69
N SER A 313 11.80 10.79 -4.10
CA SER A 313 11.12 9.81 -3.23
C SER A 313 11.92 9.40 -1.99
N CYS A 314 13.26 9.50 -2.03
CA CYS A 314 14.12 9.32 -0.86
C CYS A 314 14.08 10.55 0.05
N PHE A 315 14.11 11.75 -0.54
CA PHE A 315 14.11 13.00 0.21
C PHE A 315 12.76 13.32 0.87
N GLU A 316 11.67 12.78 0.31
CA GLU A 316 10.30 12.95 0.81
C GLU A 316 9.88 11.84 1.79
N GLN A 317 10.83 11.03 2.29
CA GLN A 317 10.54 10.08 3.36
C GLN A 317 10.17 10.82 4.65
N THR A 318 9.13 10.32 5.31
CA THR A 318 8.69 10.73 6.67
C THR A 318 9.66 10.27 7.75
N TYR A 319 10.45 9.22 7.48
CA TYR A 319 11.53 8.77 8.34
C TYR A 319 12.75 9.67 8.13
N SER A 320 13.23 10.34 9.18
CA SER A 320 14.22 11.41 9.06
C SER A 320 15.68 10.99 9.28
N ASN A 321 15.94 9.84 9.93
CA ASN A 321 17.31 9.37 10.13
C ASN A 321 17.75 8.50 8.95
N ILE A 322 18.06 9.15 7.83
CA ILE A 322 18.44 8.51 6.57
C ILE A 322 19.80 9.04 6.07
N GLU A 323 20.62 8.13 5.54
CA GLU A 323 21.70 8.47 4.61
C GLU A 323 21.46 7.83 3.25
N ILE A 324 21.92 8.49 2.19
CA ILE A 324 21.69 8.08 0.80
C ILE A 324 23.05 7.88 0.13
N ILE A 325 23.28 6.70 -0.41
CA ILE A 325 24.54 6.30 -1.04
C ILE A 325 24.28 6.07 -2.52
N ILE A 326 24.74 7.02 -3.33
CA ILE A 326 24.61 6.98 -4.78
C ILE A 326 25.91 6.40 -5.35
N VAL A 327 25.79 5.22 -5.95
CA VAL A 327 26.92 4.49 -6.53
C VAL A 327 26.91 4.66 -8.04
N ASP A 328 27.69 5.61 -8.55
CA ASP A 328 27.89 5.80 -9.99
C ASP A 328 28.61 4.58 -10.58
N ASN A 329 27.94 3.86 -11.47
CA ASN A 329 28.49 2.72 -12.18
C ASN A 329 28.85 3.04 -13.63
N ASN A 330 29.44 4.23 -13.84
CA ASN A 330 29.86 4.80 -15.12
C ASN A 330 28.69 5.34 -15.97
N SER A 331 27.83 6.13 -15.34
CA SER A 331 26.76 6.86 -16.04
C SER A 331 27.34 7.93 -16.98
N THR A 332 26.75 8.07 -18.16
CA THR A 332 27.13 9.02 -19.22
C THR A 332 26.01 9.98 -19.58
N ASP A 333 24.84 9.83 -18.96
CA ASP A 333 23.61 10.59 -19.23
C ASP A 333 23.46 11.88 -18.39
N GLY A 334 24.49 12.24 -17.62
CA GLY A 334 24.46 13.41 -16.74
C GLY A 334 23.73 13.20 -15.40
N ALA A 335 23.22 11.99 -15.12
CA ALA A 335 22.46 11.66 -13.90
C ALA A 335 23.18 12.06 -12.61
N ILE A 336 24.50 11.87 -12.52
CA ILE A 336 25.29 12.21 -11.33
C ILE A 336 25.37 13.72 -11.10
N ALA A 337 25.42 14.53 -12.17
CA ALA A 337 25.42 15.98 -12.03
C ALA A 337 24.07 16.47 -11.47
N ILE A 338 22.96 15.93 -11.99
CA ILE A 338 21.60 16.21 -11.49
C ILE A 338 21.49 15.79 -10.03
N ALA A 339 21.94 14.58 -9.69
CA ALA A 339 21.88 14.08 -8.32
C ALA A 339 22.66 14.97 -7.34
N ARG A 340 23.82 15.51 -7.74
CA ARG A 340 24.58 16.47 -6.91
C ARG A 340 23.83 17.78 -6.70
N GLN A 341 23.15 18.28 -7.72
CA GLN A 341 22.32 19.49 -7.60
C GLN A 341 21.17 19.26 -6.63
N MET A 342 20.47 18.13 -6.74
CA MET A 342 19.37 17.81 -5.82
C MET A 342 19.86 17.48 -4.41
N ALA A 343 21.03 16.85 -4.26
CA ALA A 343 21.61 16.57 -2.95
C ALA A 343 21.94 17.86 -2.17
N ALA A 344 22.20 18.97 -2.87
CA ALA A 344 22.40 20.27 -2.24
C ALA A 344 21.10 20.87 -1.65
N THR A 345 19.93 20.34 -2.02
CA THR A 345 18.63 20.83 -1.52
C THR A 345 18.09 20.04 -0.35
N THR A 346 18.83 19.05 0.16
CA THR A 346 18.38 18.19 1.27
C THR A 346 19.35 18.24 2.44
N SER A 347 18.83 18.03 3.65
CA SER A 347 19.61 17.86 4.88
C SER A 347 20.13 16.43 5.08
N TYR A 348 19.68 15.47 4.27
CA TYR A 348 20.18 14.10 4.35
C TYR A 348 21.65 14.03 3.98
N ARG A 349 22.39 13.14 4.65
CA ARG A 349 23.76 12.82 4.26
C ARG A 349 23.71 12.06 2.92
N VAL A 350 24.14 12.71 1.84
CA VAL A 350 24.26 12.07 0.52
C VAL A 350 25.72 11.78 0.20
N ILE A 351 26.04 10.50 0.07
CA ILE A 351 27.38 10.00 -0.27
C ILE A 351 27.39 9.66 -1.76
N PHE A 352 28.31 10.27 -2.49
CA PHE A 352 28.57 9.94 -3.89
C PHE A 352 29.85 9.12 -3.97
N THR A 353 29.75 7.93 -4.57
CA THR A 353 30.90 7.09 -4.85
C THR A 353 30.85 6.55 -6.27
N LYS A 354 32.02 6.20 -6.80
CA LYS A 354 32.13 5.53 -8.09
C LYS A 354 32.50 4.06 -7.90
N CYS A 355 31.80 3.16 -8.57
CA CYS A 355 32.16 1.75 -8.66
C CYS A 355 32.76 1.46 -10.04
N HIS A 356 34.04 1.11 -10.07
CA HIS A 356 34.78 0.84 -11.31
C HIS A 356 34.43 -0.51 -11.95
N ALA A 357 34.02 -1.49 -11.15
CA ALA A 357 33.57 -2.78 -11.66
C ALA A 357 32.16 -2.65 -12.25
N GLN A 358 31.97 -3.15 -13.47
CA GLN A 358 30.70 -2.98 -14.20
C GLN A 358 29.62 -3.94 -13.67
N GLY A 359 28.42 -3.42 -13.43
CA GLY A 359 27.23 -4.20 -13.08
C GLY A 359 26.58 -3.74 -11.77
N GLN A 360 25.25 -3.82 -11.74
CA GLN A 360 24.42 -3.42 -10.60
C GLN A 360 24.85 -4.11 -9.29
N ASN A 361 25.18 -5.40 -9.34
CA ASN A 361 25.61 -6.14 -8.14
C ASN A 361 26.94 -5.65 -7.58
N HIS A 362 27.89 -5.25 -8.43
CA HIS A 362 29.11 -4.60 -7.95
C HIS A 362 28.81 -3.27 -7.29
N ALA A 363 27.88 -2.49 -7.85
CA ALA A 363 27.47 -1.21 -7.29
C ALA A 363 26.74 -1.38 -5.93
N PHE A 364 25.83 -2.35 -5.79
CA PHE A 364 25.20 -2.67 -4.50
C PHE A 364 26.23 -3.09 -3.44
N ASN A 365 27.11 -4.03 -3.77
CA ASN A 365 28.17 -4.48 -2.86
C ASN A 365 29.08 -3.32 -2.43
N HIS A 366 29.47 -2.45 -3.36
CA HIS A 366 30.30 -1.28 -3.08
C HIS A 366 29.56 -0.23 -2.25
N GLY A 367 28.27 -0.02 -2.50
CA GLY A 367 27.46 0.88 -1.68
C GLY A 367 27.32 0.40 -0.24
N PHE A 368 27.19 -0.93 -0.04
CA PHE A 368 27.06 -1.51 1.29
C PHE A 368 28.33 -1.34 2.15
N THR A 369 29.53 -1.38 1.56
CA THR A 369 30.77 -1.14 2.33
C THR A 369 30.88 0.27 2.88
N LEU A 370 30.12 1.21 2.32
CA LEU A 370 30.05 2.61 2.78
C LEU A 370 28.85 2.89 3.70
N ALA A 371 27.87 1.98 3.73
CA ALA A 371 26.67 2.13 4.53
C ALA A 371 26.99 2.04 6.03
N THR A 372 26.37 2.91 6.82
CA THR A 372 26.50 2.98 8.28
C THR A 372 25.19 2.80 9.05
N GLY A 373 24.04 2.84 8.37
CA GLY A 373 22.71 2.68 8.98
C GLY A 373 22.39 1.30 9.54
N ASP A 374 21.72 1.26 10.67
CA ASP A 374 21.17 0.04 11.32
C ASP A 374 20.24 -0.75 10.40
N TYR A 375 19.62 -0.07 9.44
CA TYR A 375 18.77 -0.65 8.40
C TYR A 375 19.28 -0.35 7.00
N ILE A 376 19.05 -1.27 6.06
CA ILE A 376 19.51 -1.21 4.68
C ILE A 376 18.33 -1.25 3.73
N GLN A 377 18.27 -0.27 2.85
CA GLN A 377 17.31 -0.16 1.76
C GLN A 377 18.05 -0.21 0.41
N TRP A 378 17.80 -1.25 -0.38
CA TRP A 378 18.22 -1.28 -1.79
C TRP A 378 17.19 -0.53 -2.63
N LEU A 379 17.61 0.35 -3.54
CA LEU A 379 16.68 1.10 -4.38
C LEU A 379 17.25 1.27 -5.78
N ASP A 380 16.52 0.81 -6.78
CA ASP A 380 16.89 1.02 -8.18
C ASP A 380 16.70 2.49 -8.59
N ALA A 381 17.62 3.00 -9.40
CA ALA A 381 17.70 4.42 -9.75
C ALA A 381 16.51 4.89 -10.63
N ASP A 382 15.70 3.98 -11.16
CA ASP A 382 14.49 4.28 -11.92
C ASP A 382 13.18 4.00 -11.17
N ASP A 383 13.23 3.56 -9.92
CA ASP A 383 12.06 3.26 -9.09
C ASP A 383 11.80 4.31 -7.98
N SER A 384 10.74 4.15 -7.17
CA SER A 384 10.40 5.15 -6.14
C SER A 384 9.79 4.54 -4.88
N LEU A 385 10.13 5.11 -3.72
CA LEU A 385 9.56 4.77 -2.42
C LEU A 385 8.32 5.64 -2.14
N MET A 386 7.26 5.08 -1.52
CA MET A 386 6.20 5.95 -0.98
C MET A 386 6.70 6.61 0.32
N SER A 387 6.21 7.81 0.64
CA SER A 387 6.77 8.69 1.69
C SER A 387 6.79 8.08 3.10
N ASN A 388 5.87 7.18 3.42
CA ASN A 388 5.79 6.51 4.73
C ASN A 388 6.43 5.12 4.77
N LYS A 389 6.98 4.64 3.65
CA LYS A 389 7.45 3.26 3.50
C LYS A 389 8.54 2.90 4.52
N ILE A 390 9.58 3.72 4.63
CA ILE A 390 10.70 3.47 5.55
C ILE A 390 10.22 3.53 7.01
N ALA A 391 9.42 4.53 7.36
CA ALA A 391 8.90 4.70 8.73
C ALA A 391 8.09 3.49 9.19
N LEU A 392 7.16 3.02 8.34
CA LEU A 392 6.34 1.84 8.63
C LEU A 392 7.19 0.60 8.86
N GLN A 393 8.19 0.37 8.01
CA GLN A 393 9.01 -0.84 8.10
C GLN A 393 10.03 -0.82 9.24
N VAL A 394 10.63 0.33 9.55
CA VAL A 394 11.48 0.48 10.74
C VAL A 394 10.65 0.22 12.00
N ALA A 395 9.49 0.86 12.14
CA ALA A 395 8.63 0.68 13.30
C ALA A 395 8.21 -0.80 13.48
N ALA A 396 7.82 -1.46 12.38
CA ALA A 396 7.44 -2.86 12.41
C ALA A 396 8.60 -3.78 12.82
N LEU A 397 9.83 -3.54 12.33
CA LEU A 397 11.01 -4.33 12.73
C LEU A 397 11.41 -4.05 14.17
N GLU A 398 11.41 -2.79 14.64
CA GLU A 398 11.70 -2.48 16.04
C GLU A 398 10.74 -3.17 17.02
N GLN A 399 9.44 -3.24 16.68
CA GLN A 399 8.43 -3.93 17.47
C GLN A 399 8.54 -5.46 17.40
N ASN A 400 9.16 -6.00 16.34
CA ASN A 400 9.24 -7.43 16.10
C ASN A 400 10.71 -7.86 15.92
N PRO A 401 11.50 -7.94 17.00
CA PRO A 401 12.94 -8.23 16.94
C PRO A 401 13.30 -9.59 16.33
N ASN A 402 12.34 -10.52 16.28
CA ASN A 402 12.51 -11.85 15.68
C ASN A 402 12.52 -11.83 14.15
N PHE A 403 12.15 -10.72 13.51
CA PHE A 403 12.20 -10.58 12.06
C PHE A 403 13.45 -9.81 11.61
N ASP A 404 14.00 -10.25 10.48
CA ASP A 404 15.24 -9.75 9.88
C ASP A 404 14.98 -8.74 8.76
N ILE A 405 13.91 -8.98 8.00
CA ILE A 405 13.60 -8.28 6.74
C ILE A 405 12.12 -7.93 6.75
N ALA A 406 11.78 -6.65 6.59
CA ALA A 406 10.41 -6.23 6.31
C ALA A 406 10.19 -6.12 4.81
N TYR A 407 9.00 -6.45 4.32
CA TYR A 407 8.55 -6.20 2.95
C TYR A 407 7.13 -5.59 2.96
N GLY A 408 6.66 -5.09 1.84
CA GLY A 408 5.38 -4.39 1.78
C GLY A 408 4.73 -4.43 0.41
N ASP A 409 3.66 -3.66 0.27
CA ASP A 409 2.89 -3.60 -0.97
C ASP A 409 3.66 -2.90 -2.09
N TRP A 410 3.23 -3.07 -3.34
CA TRP A 410 3.91 -2.39 -4.43
C TRP A 410 2.98 -2.07 -5.60
N GLU A 411 3.36 -1.06 -6.39
CA GLU A 411 2.64 -0.65 -7.58
C GLU A 411 3.54 -0.79 -8.81
N TYR A 412 3.03 -1.43 -9.87
CA TYR A 412 3.66 -1.44 -11.19
C TYR A 412 3.10 -0.30 -12.03
N CYS A 413 3.97 0.60 -12.49
CA CYS A 413 3.60 1.78 -13.28
C CYS A 413 4.17 1.71 -14.70
N PHE A 414 3.29 1.69 -15.70
CA PHE A 414 3.67 1.76 -17.13
C PHE A 414 3.78 3.20 -17.60
N TYR A 415 4.93 3.59 -18.14
CA TYR A 415 5.15 4.85 -18.86
C TYR A 415 5.44 4.52 -20.31
N GLN A 416 4.69 5.13 -21.22
CA GLN A 416 5.06 5.21 -22.63
C GLN A 416 5.32 6.68 -22.97
N SER A 417 6.14 6.91 -23.99
CA SER A 417 6.25 8.23 -24.59
C SER A 417 4.99 8.50 -25.41
N ASP A 418 4.15 9.42 -24.96
CA ASP A 418 3.10 9.96 -25.81
C ASP A 418 3.78 10.71 -26.96
N VAL A 419 3.76 10.12 -28.17
CA VAL A 419 3.97 10.88 -29.39
C VAL A 419 2.61 11.50 -29.73
N GLU A 420 2.21 12.54 -29.00
CA GLU A 420 1.12 13.39 -29.49
C GLU A 420 1.62 14.03 -30.79
N LYS A 421 1.01 13.65 -31.92
CA LYS A 421 1.12 14.40 -33.18
C LYS A 421 0.38 15.73 -33.01
N GLY A 422 0.95 16.67 -32.27
CA GLY A 422 0.51 18.05 -32.20
C GLY A 422 1.12 18.87 -33.34
N GLU A 423 0.33 19.77 -33.94
CA GLU A 423 0.65 20.56 -35.15
C GLU A 423 1.73 21.65 -34.96
N ASN A 424 2.55 21.63 -33.89
CA ASN A 424 3.56 22.66 -33.68
C ASN A 424 4.90 22.10 -33.11
N PRO A 425 6.00 22.02 -33.90
CA PRO A 425 7.18 21.24 -33.54
C PRO A 425 8.15 21.86 -32.52
N GLN A 426 7.87 23.02 -31.92
CA GLN A 426 8.94 23.77 -31.25
C GLN A 426 8.94 23.83 -29.72
N HIS A 427 7.90 23.45 -28.97
CA HIS A 427 7.98 23.46 -27.49
C HIS A 427 7.07 22.39 -26.85
N ILE A 428 7.54 21.14 -26.79
CA ILE A 428 6.92 20.08 -25.99
C ILE A 428 7.98 19.54 -25.04
N ILE A 429 7.85 19.85 -23.74
CA ILE A 429 8.58 19.12 -22.69
C ILE A 429 7.76 17.83 -22.45
N PRO A 430 8.27 16.63 -22.80
CA PRO A 430 7.50 15.41 -22.66
C PRO A 430 7.47 15.00 -21.19
N GLN A 431 6.41 15.36 -20.46
CA GLN A 431 6.18 14.77 -19.14
C GLN A 431 5.65 13.34 -19.32
N LYS A 432 6.52 12.32 -19.23
CA LYS A 432 6.09 10.91 -19.17
C LYS A 432 5.19 10.71 -17.95
N ARG A 433 3.88 10.54 -18.17
CA ARG A 433 2.90 10.19 -17.15
C ARG A 433 2.70 8.67 -17.13
N CYS A 434 2.38 8.14 -15.95
CA CYS A 434 2.03 6.74 -15.80
C CYS A 434 0.68 6.50 -16.48
N GLN A 435 0.68 5.71 -17.56
CA GLN A 435 -0.51 5.38 -18.34
C GLN A 435 -1.35 4.28 -17.68
N HIS A 436 -0.71 3.31 -17.03
CA HIS A 436 -1.40 2.22 -16.32
C HIS A 436 -0.72 1.90 -15.01
N ARG A 437 -1.52 1.69 -13.96
CA ARG A 437 -1.05 1.36 -12.63
C ARG A 437 -1.73 0.10 -12.08
N PHE A 438 -0.91 -0.82 -11.59
CA PHE A 438 -1.36 -2.05 -10.94
C PHE A 438 -0.84 -2.05 -9.52
N GLY A 439 -1.73 -2.09 -8.53
CA GLY A 439 -1.37 -2.24 -7.13
C GLY A 439 -1.44 -3.71 -6.71
N PHE A 440 -0.36 -4.20 -6.14
CA PHE A 440 -0.23 -5.53 -5.58
C PHE A 440 -0.19 -5.41 -4.07
N THR A 441 -1.23 -5.95 -3.40
CA THR A 441 -1.27 -6.04 -1.94
C THR A 441 -0.76 -7.41 -1.53
N SER A 442 0.29 -7.44 -0.72
CA SER A 442 0.88 -8.68 -0.24
C SER A 442 0.24 -9.14 1.07
N ARG A 443 0.88 -10.08 1.76
CA ARG A 443 0.45 -10.65 3.04
C ARG A 443 1.63 -11.26 3.77
N GLN A 444 1.46 -11.59 5.04
CA GLN A 444 2.42 -12.40 5.79
C GLN A 444 2.48 -13.83 5.23
N TYR A 445 3.69 -14.32 5.03
CA TYR A 445 3.95 -15.71 4.62
C TYR A 445 4.67 -16.46 5.75
N ASP A 446 4.18 -17.65 6.07
CA ASP A 446 4.83 -18.55 7.03
C ASP A 446 6.08 -19.21 6.44
N ASP A 447 6.04 -19.51 5.13
CA ASP A 447 7.14 -20.12 4.39
C ASP A 447 7.55 -19.20 3.22
N TYR A 448 8.41 -18.23 3.53
CA TYR A 448 8.88 -17.26 2.54
C TYR A 448 9.82 -17.89 1.50
N LEU A 449 10.50 -19.00 1.83
CA LEU A 449 11.36 -19.72 0.87
C LEU A 449 10.51 -20.36 -0.23
N LEU A 450 9.38 -20.96 0.14
CA LEU A 450 8.43 -21.48 -0.85
C LEU A 450 7.95 -20.38 -1.81
N GLN A 451 7.75 -19.16 -1.31
CA GLN A 451 7.32 -18.01 -2.13
C GLN A 451 8.35 -17.62 -3.19
N THR A 452 9.61 -17.44 -2.79
CA THR A 452 10.67 -17.05 -3.73
C THR A 452 10.98 -18.13 -4.76
N LEU A 453 10.92 -19.41 -4.35
CA LEU A 453 11.08 -20.56 -5.25
C LEU A 453 9.90 -20.71 -6.21
N SER A 454 8.67 -20.39 -5.79
CA SER A 454 7.45 -20.46 -6.62
C SER A 454 7.26 -19.29 -7.57
N HIS A 455 8.32 -18.50 -7.80
CA HIS A 455 8.31 -17.31 -8.66
C HIS A 455 7.29 -16.25 -8.18
N ASN A 456 7.06 -16.16 -6.87
CA ASN A 456 6.28 -15.08 -6.26
C ASN A 456 7.20 -13.89 -5.96
N TRP A 457 7.50 -13.12 -7.01
CA TRP A 457 8.49 -12.05 -6.92
C TRP A 457 7.88 -10.75 -6.40
N GLN A 458 8.67 -10.03 -5.60
CA GLN A 458 8.41 -8.66 -5.19
C GLN A 458 9.62 -7.79 -5.55
N PRO A 459 9.42 -6.52 -5.92
CA PRO A 459 10.51 -5.68 -6.37
C PRO A 459 11.49 -5.37 -5.23
N PRO A 460 12.80 -5.21 -5.50
CA PRO A 460 13.85 -5.22 -4.47
C PRO A 460 13.70 -4.08 -3.46
N LEU A 461 13.16 -2.95 -3.89
CA LEU A 461 12.88 -1.80 -3.04
C LEU A 461 11.71 -2.00 -2.07
N SER A 462 10.87 -3.02 -2.27
CA SER A 462 9.79 -3.34 -1.30
C SER A 462 10.34 -3.74 0.06
N TYR A 463 11.58 -4.23 0.12
CA TYR A 463 12.21 -4.75 1.33
C TYR A 463 12.97 -3.66 2.11
N LEU A 464 13.09 -3.84 3.43
CA LEU A 464 14.00 -3.15 4.34
C LEU A 464 14.65 -4.19 5.25
N LEU A 465 15.98 -4.20 5.35
CA LEU A 465 16.72 -5.22 6.08
C LEU A 465 17.39 -4.64 7.31
N ARG A 466 17.51 -5.41 8.39
CA ARG A 466 18.52 -5.12 9.43
C ARG A 466 19.93 -5.22 8.82
N ARG A 467 20.84 -4.34 9.24
CA ARG A 467 22.25 -4.36 8.83
C ARG A 467 22.90 -5.72 9.04
N ALA A 468 22.66 -6.36 10.20
CA ALA A 468 23.25 -7.67 10.50
C ALA A 468 22.84 -8.73 9.47
N SER A 469 21.59 -8.69 9.01
CA SER A 469 21.06 -9.63 8.01
C SER A 469 21.63 -9.31 6.63
N ALA A 470 21.77 -8.04 6.26
CA ALA A 470 22.46 -7.62 5.03
C ALA A 470 23.96 -8.00 5.03
N ALA A 471 24.64 -7.93 6.18
CA ALA A 471 26.05 -8.32 6.33
C ALA A 471 26.24 -9.83 6.12
N LYS A 472 25.38 -10.68 6.70
CA LYS A 472 25.38 -12.12 6.43
C LYS A 472 25.23 -12.42 4.93
N LEU A 473 24.37 -11.67 4.24
CA LEU A 473 24.17 -11.82 2.80
C LEU A 473 25.37 -11.33 1.97
N GLN A 474 26.06 -10.29 2.43
CA GLN A 474 27.31 -9.81 1.83
C GLN A 474 28.41 -10.89 1.90
N GLU A 475 28.58 -11.54 3.06
CA GLU A 475 29.57 -12.63 3.25
C GLU A 475 29.31 -13.82 2.30
N LEU A 476 28.03 -14.09 2.03
CA LEU A 476 27.61 -15.10 1.07
C LEU A 476 27.64 -14.61 -0.38
N PHE A 477 28.12 -13.41 -0.66
CA PHE A 477 28.10 -12.77 -1.99
C PHE A 477 26.71 -12.80 -2.64
N ALA A 478 25.65 -12.56 -1.86
CA ALA A 478 24.27 -12.71 -2.33
C ALA A 478 23.95 -11.75 -3.49
N TRP A 479 24.49 -10.52 -3.46
CA TRP A 479 24.57 -9.67 -4.67
C TRP A 479 25.70 -10.20 -5.55
N ASN A 480 25.45 -11.32 -6.23
CA ASN A 480 26.45 -12.10 -6.93
C ASN A 480 26.94 -11.37 -8.20
N PRO A 481 28.22 -10.94 -8.29
CA PRO A 481 28.73 -10.27 -9.48
C PRO A 481 28.66 -11.09 -10.77
N GLN A 482 28.51 -12.42 -10.67
CA GLN A 482 28.40 -13.32 -11.82
C GLN A 482 26.97 -13.50 -12.33
N THR A 483 25.97 -12.99 -11.59
CA THR A 483 24.56 -13.04 -11.99
C THR A 483 24.15 -11.70 -12.58
N PHE A 484 23.50 -11.75 -13.74
CA PHE A 484 23.13 -10.57 -14.52
C PHE A 484 21.62 -10.37 -14.67
N LEU A 485 20.81 -11.33 -14.23
CA LEU A 485 19.35 -11.30 -14.26
C LEU A 485 18.76 -11.85 -12.98
N ALA A 486 17.61 -11.28 -12.57
CA ALA A 486 16.90 -11.67 -11.36
C ALA A 486 17.83 -11.71 -10.14
N THR A 487 18.72 -10.72 -10.06
CA THR A 487 19.77 -10.59 -9.05
C THR A 487 19.18 -10.39 -7.66
N ASP A 488 18.07 -9.66 -7.59
CA ASP A 488 17.20 -9.50 -6.45
C ASP A 488 16.52 -10.81 -6.02
N ARG A 489 16.01 -11.60 -6.98
CA ARG A 489 15.48 -12.95 -6.69
C ARG A 489 16.57 -13.82 -6.08
N GLU A 490 17.80 -13.79 -6.60
CA GLU A 490 18.94 -14.50 -6.01
C GLU A 490 19.18 -14.04 -4.56
N TYR A 491 19.27 -12.73 -4.34
CA TYR A 491 19.54 -12.14 -3.04
C TYR A 491 18.52 -12.59 -1.97
N TYR A 492 17.23 -12.41 -2.22
CA TYR A 492 16.18 -12.74 -1.23
C TYR A 492 15.89 -14.24 -1.13
N THR A 493 16.17 -15.03 -2.18
CA THR A 493 16.09 -16.49 -2.06
C THR A 493 17.20 -17.02 -1.17
N ILE A 494 18.43 -16.50 -1.28
CA ILE A 494 19.52 -16.85 -0.37
C ILE A 494 19.16 -16.46 1.07
N ALA A 495 18.59 -15.27 1.28
CA ALA A 495 18.08 -14.84 2.59
C ALA A 495 17.08 -15.83 3.20
N ALA A 496 16.13 -16.31 2.40
CA ALA A 496 15.16 -17.31 2.85
C ALA A 496 15.79 -18.70 3.06
N ILE A 497 16.77 -19.11 2.24
CA ILE A 497 17.49 -20.40 2.42
C ILE A 497 18.25 -20.44 3.74
N ILE A 498 18.99 -19.37 4.06
CA ILE A 498 19.67 -19.25 5.36
C ILE A 498 18.69 -18.93 6.50
N GLY A 499 17.41 -18.82 6.18
CA GLY A 499 16.23 -18.61 7.01
C GLY A 499 16.27 -17.37 7.89
N LEU A 500 16.66 -16.25 7.27
CA LEU A 500 16.24 -14.94 7.71
C LEU A 500 14.70 -14.87 7.71
N GLN A 501 14.13 -14.21 8.71
CA GLN A 501 12.69 -14.10 8.90
C GLN A 501 12.12 -12.85 8.24
N PHE A 502 11.00 -13.01 7.52
CA PHE A 502 10.39 -11.95 6.71
C PHE A 502 9.06 -11.46 7.33
N LEU A 503 8.93 -10.15 7.49
CA LEU A 503 7.75 -9.48 8.06
C LEU A 503 7.01 -8.70 6.99
N TYR A 504 5.73 -9.01 6.80
CA TYR A 504 4.85 -8.19 5.96
C TYR A 504 4.41 -6.93 6.71
N VAL A 505 4.56 -5.78 6.06
CA VAL A 505 4.13 -4.48 6.56
C VAL A 505 3.11 -3.88 5.59
N PRO A 506 1.81 -3.89 5.92
CA PRO A 506 0.79 -3.34 5.04
C PRO A 506 0.99 -1.85 4.83
N ASN A 507 0.63 -1.35 3.64
CA ASN A 507 0.77 0.04 3.23
C ASN A 507 2.21 0.58 3.12
N ALA A 508 3.24 -0.20 3.49
CA ALA A 508 4.64 0.13 3.21
C ALA A 508 4.93 -0.05 1.72
N LYS A 509 4.44 0.90 0.92
CA LYS A 509 4.29 0.74 -0.52
C LYS A 509 5.49 1.26 -1.29
N VAL A 510 5.79 0.63 -2.42
CA VAL A 510 6.77 1.11 -3.40
C VAL A 510 6.20 1.19 -4.80
N ARG A 511 6.90 1.88 -5.70
CA ARG A 511 6.55 1.98 -7.11
C ARG A 511 7.68 1.46 -7.97
N TYR A 512 7.38 0.39 -8.69
CA TYR A 512 8.23 -0.20 -9.71
C TYR A 512 7.84 0.37 -11.08
N ASN A 513 8.77 1.05 -11.75
CA ASN A 513 8.51 1.81 -12.96
C ASN A 513 8.96 1.05 -14.22
N PHE A 514 8.05 0.94 -15.17
CA PHE A 514 8.35 0.49 -16.53
C PHE A 514 8.33 1.69 -17.47
N TRP A 515 9.49 2.17 -17.90
CA TRP A 515 9.60 3.43 -18.65
C TRP A 515 10.35 3.34 -19.98
N SER A 516 10.95 2.18 -20.28
CA SER A 516 11.63 1.95 -21.55
C SER A 516 11.64 0.46 -21.96
N PRO A 517 11.37 0.14 -23.23
CA PRO A 517 11.58 -1.22 -23.76
C PRO A 517 13.06 -1.62 -23.81
N THR A 518 14.00 -0.68 -23.62
CA THR A 518 15.45 -0.94 -23.65
C THR A 518 16.05 -1.35 -22.30
N GLN A 519 15.23 -1.55 -21.25
CA GLN A 519 15.65 -2.07 -19.95
C GLN A 519 16.39 -3.41 -20.11
N ASN A 520 17.45 -3.63 -19.31
CA ASN A 520 18.39 -4.74 -19.47
C ASN A 520 17.73 -6.13 -19.40
N SER A 521 16.71 -6.30 -18.56
CA SER A 521 15.96 -7.55 -18.42
C SER A 521 15.31 -8.04 -19.73
N ARG A 522 15.14 -7.16 -20.72
CA ARG A 522 14.48 -7.44 -22.01
C ARG A 522 15.42 -7.63 -23.19
N LYS A 523 16.72 -7.31 -23.06
CA LYS A 523 17.73 -7.47 -24.12
C LYS A 523 18.30 -8.88 -24.22
N VAL A 524 17.90 -9.76 -23.30
CA VAL A 524 18.52 -11.07 -23.11
C VAL A 524 17.74 -12.15 -23.84
N SER A 525 18.46 -13.02 -24.57
CA SER A 525 17.86 -14.19 -25.20
C SER A 525 17.26 -15.16 -24.18
N TYR A 526 16.21 -15.86 -24.59
CA TYR A 526 15.57 -16.86 -23.74
C TYR A 526 16.53 -17.97 -23.25
N SER A 527 17.43 -18.42 -24.12
CA SER A 527 18.43 -19.45 -23.78
C SER A 527 19.42 -18.96 -22.72
N TRP A 528 19.90 -17.72 -22.83
CA TRP A 528 20.82 -17.17 -21.85
C TRP A 528 20.14 -16.93 -20.50
N ARG A 529 18.88 -16.48 -20.50
CA ARG A 529 18.07 -16.37 -19.27
C ARG A 529 17.93 -17.72 -18.56
N THR A 530 17.63 -18.77 -19.32
CA THR A 530 17.50 -20.14 -18.79
C THR A 530 18.81 -20.61 -18.17
N GLU A 531 19.94 -20.35 -18.82
CA GLU A 531 21.26 -20.69 -18.29
C GLU A 531 21.60 -19.90 -17.02
N CYS A 532 21.24 -18.62 -16.95
CA CYS A 532 21.37 -17.83 -15.72
C CYS A 532 20.56 -18.43 -14.57
N TYR A 533 19.29 -18.81 -14.80
CA TYR A 533 18.47 -19.44 -13.77
C TYR A 533 19.03 -20.79 -13.35
N LYS A 534 19.53 -21.61 -14.28
CA LYS A 534 20.19 -22.88 -13.98
C LYS A 534 21.37 -22.69 -13.03
N LYS A 535 22.26 -21.73 -13.32
CA LYS A 535 23.41 -21.40 -12.46
C LYS A 535 22.99 -20.90 -11.08
N MET A 536 22.01 -20.01 -11.04
CA MET A 536 21.44 -19.47 -9.79
C MET A 536 20.85 -20.59 -8.92
N TYR A 537 20.12 -21.54 -9.51
CA TYR A 537 19.54 -22.67 -8.78
C TYR A 537 20.57 -23.70 -8.31
N LEU A 538 21.65 -23.91 -9.07
CA LEU A 538 22.77 -24.74 -8.59
C LEU A 538 23.39 -24.13 -7.33
N ARG A 539 23.58 -22.81 -7.32
CA ARG A 539 24.06 -22.08 -6.13
C ARG A 539 23.07 -22.18 -4.96
N PHE A 540 21.77 -22.05 -5.22
CA PHE A 540 20.76 -22.26 -4.17
C PHE A 540 20.84 -23.66 -3.57
N GLN A 541 21.00 -24.69 -4.40
CA GLN A 541 21.15 -26.08 -3.94
C GLN A 541 22.41 -26.26 -3.08
N GLU A 542 23.52 -25.65 -3.49
CA GLU A 542 24.78 -25.66 -2.72
C GLU A 542 24.56 -25.03 -1.34
N ILE A 543 24.05 -23.80 -1.27
CA ILE A 543 23.82 -23.11 0.02
C ILE A 543 22.80 -23.87 0.88
N ALA A 544 21.71 -24.38 0.28
CA ALA A 544 20.69 -25.14 0.97
C ALA A 544 21.23 -26.48 1.53
N SER A 545 22.26 -27.07 0.91
CA SER A 545 22.86 -28.32 1.39
C SER A 545 23.60 -28.17 2.72
N PHE A 546 23.99 -26.93 3.08
CA PHE A 546 24.61 -26.61 4.37
C PHE A 546 23.59 -26.23 5.45
N GLN A 547 22.29 -26.18 5.13
CA GLN A 547 21.24 -25.83 6.08
C GLN A 547 20.70 -27.07 6.81
N PRO A 548 20.19 -26.93 8.06
CA PRO A 548 19.55 -28.03 8.77
C PRO A 548 18.38 -28.62 7.97
N ALA A 549 18.21 -29.94 8.04
CA ALA A 549 17.17 -30.66 7.29
C ALA A 549 15.74 -30.20 7.61
N GLU A 550 15.52 -29.66 8.81
CA GLU A 550 14.25 -29.10 9.27
C GLU A 550 13.90 -27.78 8.56
N ARG A 551 14.90 -27.04 8.04
CA ARG A 551 14.72 -25.76 7.34
C ARG A 551 14.35 -25.97 5.87
N ILE A 552 14.99 -26.92 5.21
CA ILE A 552 14.79 -27.19 3.78
C ILE A 552 13.89 -28.42 3.63
N THR A 553 12.58 -28.17 3.56
CA THR A 553 11.56 -29.21 3.40
C THR A 553 11.72 -30.00 2.09
N LYS A 554 11.03 -31.15 1.99
CA LYS A 554 10.94 -31.91 0.72
C LYS A 554 10.37 -31.07 -0.42
N GLN A 555 9.45 -30.15 -0.09
CA GLN A 555 8.86 -29.24 -1.06
C GLN A 555 9.89 -28.23 -1.58
N HIS A 556 10.72 -27.68 -0.69
CA HIS A 556 11.85 -26.84 -1.08
C HIS A 556 12.81 -27.58 -1.99
N TRP A 557 13.21 -28.79 -1.63
CA TRP A 557 14.11 -29.58 -2.45
C TRP A 557 13.54 -29.92 -3.83
N PHE A 558 12.23 -30.13 -3.93
CA PHE A 558 11.58 -30.33 -5.22
C PHE A 558 11.73 -29.11 -6.14
N LEU A 559 11.48 -27.90 -5.63
CA LEU A 559 11.62 -26.67 -6.42
C LEU A 559 13.08 -26.29 -6.67
N LEU A 560 13.96 -26.48 -5.69
CA LEU A 560 15.40 -26.26 -5.83
C LEU A 560 16.01 -27.15 -6.91
N LYS A 561 15.54 -28.39 -7.04
CA LYS A 561 16.02 -29.38 -8.02
C LYS A 561 15.18 -29.40 -9.31
N GLN A 562 14.44 -28.33 -9.59
CA GLN A 562 13.68 -28.26 -10.82
C GLN A 562 14.55 -28.40 -12.08
N ASN A 563 13.97 -29.00 -13.11
CA ASN A 563 14.66 -29.21 -14.39
C ASN A 563 14.51 -27.96 -15.29
N TRP A 564 15.65 -27.39 -15.67
CA TRP A 564 15.77 -26.19 -16.52
C TRP A 564 15.94 -26.51 -18.01
N ASP A 565 15.80 -27.77 -18.42
CA ASP A 565 15.82 -28.15 -19.82
C ASP A 565 14.55 -27.67 -20.55
N LEU A 566 14.59 -27.72 -21.88
CA LEU A 566 13.49 -27.27 -22.71
C LEU A 566 12.59 -28.44 -23.05
N TRP A 567 11.30 -28.31 -22.74
CA TRP A 567 10.29 -29.36 -22.86
C TRP A 567 9.17 -28.96 -23.83
N LYS A 568 8.59 -29.96 -24.49
CA LYS A 568 7.34 -29.83 -25.25
C LYS A 568 6.46 -31.05 -25.04
N LEU A 569 5.15 -30.89 -25.24
CA LEU A 569 4.21 -32.02 -25.16
C LEU A 569 4.55 -33.06 -26.24
N ALA A 570 4.62 -34.33 -25.85
CA ALA A 570 4.74 -35.43 -26.81
C ALA A 570 3.51 -35.45 -27.73
N PRO A 571 3.60 -36.06 -28.93
CA PRO A 571 2.42 -36.32 -29.73
C PRO A 571 1.46 -37.26 -29.02
N VAL A 572 0.50 -36.69 -28.30
CA VAL A 572 -0.45 -37.41 -27.46
C VAL A 572 -1.88 -37.33 -28.01
N THR A 573 -2.69 -38.32 -27.67
CA THR A 573 -4.15 -38.33 -27.85
C THR A 573 -4.80 -38.35 -26.48
N LEU A 574 -5.76 -37.46 -26.25
CA LEU A 574 -6.57 -37.41 -25.04
C LEU A 574 -7.93 -38.04 -25.29
N MET A 575 -8.27 -39.12 -24.60
CA MET A 575 -9.56 -39.80 -24.73
C MET A 575 -10.35 -39.73 -23.44
N GLN A 576 -11.58 -39.22 -23.48
CA GLN A 576 -12.46 -39.24 -22.32
C GLN A 576 -12.96 -40.67 -22.05
N LYS A 577 -12.89 -41.11 -20.78
CA LYS A 577 -13.39 -42.43 -20.34
C LYS A 577 -14.67 -42.29 -19.52
N THR A 578 -14.70 -41.31 -18.63
CA THR A 578 -15.86 -40.91 -17.82
C THR A 578 -15.91 -39.38 -17.76
N PRO A 579 -16.94 -38.75 -17.17
CA PRO A 579 -16.96 -37.29 -16.99
C PRO A 579 -15.70 -36.73 -16.32
N ASP A 580 -15.15 -37.46 -15.33
CA ASP A 580 -14.02 -36.99 -14.52
C ASP A 580 -12.67 -37.67 -14.84
N SER A 581 -12.65 -38.65 -15.74
CA SER A 581 -11.48 -39.46 -16.07
C SER A 581 -11.18 -39.46 -17.56
N PHE A 582 -9.90 -39.25 -17.89
CA PHE A 582 -9.36 -39.26 -19.24
C PHE A 582 -8.19 -40.22 -19.32
N PHE A 583 -7.93 -40.74 -20.51
CA PHE A 583 -6.77 -41.57 -20.82
C PHE A 583 -5.91 -40.83 -21.84
N LEU A 584 -4.67 -40.52 -21.45
CA LEU A 584 -3.69 -39.85 -22.28
C LEU A 584 -2.76 -40.90 -22.89
N ILE A 585 -2.69 -40.96 -24.22
CA ILE A 585 -1.88 -41.94 -24.96
C ILE A 585 -0.80 -41.22 -25.74
N ASP A 586 0.45 -41.63 -25.59
CA ASP A 586 1.52 -41.26 -26.51
C ASP A 586 1.35 -42.02 -27.84
N ARG A 587 1.26 -41.27 -28.95
CA ARG A 587 0.94 -41.83 -30.28
C ARG A 587 2.04 -42.71 -30.86
N TYR A 588 3.27 -42.62 -30.37
CA TYR A 588 4.39 -43.41 -30.89
C TYR A 588 4.62 -44.67 -30.09
N THR A 589 4.68 -44.55 -28.77
CA THR A 589 4.94 -45.67 -27.87
C THR A 589 3.68 -46.49 -27.59
N GLN A 590 2.50 -45.95 -27.86
CA GLN A 590 1.19 -46.50 -27.47
C GLN A 590 1.05 -46.71 -25.95
N SER A 591 1.99 -46.17 -25.17
CA SER A 591 1.89 -46.12 -23.71
C SER A 591 0.96 -44.99 -23.30
N GLY A 592 0.28 -45.15 -22.17
CA GLY A 592 -0.68 -44.15 -21.71
C GLY A 592 -0.93 -44.19 -20.22
N ILE A 593 -1.46 -43.09 -19.70
CA ILE A 593 -1.75 -42.88 -18.29
C ILE A 593 -3.20 -42.42 -18.12
N THR A 594 -3.83 -42.84 -17.03
CA THR A 594 -5.13 -42.33 -16.61
C THR A 594 -4.92 -41.03 -15.85
N ILE A 595 -5.70 -40.00 -16.19
CA ILE A 595 -5.61 -38.66 -15.63
C ILE A 595 -7.01 -38.11 -15.33
N ASN A 596 -7.08 -37.16 -14.40
CA ASN A 596 -8.33 -36.48 -14.06
C ASN A 596 -8.61 -35.28 -14.99
N ILE A 597 -9.78 -34.67 -14.82
CA ILE A 597 -10.19 -33.49 -15.61
C ILE A 597 -9.26 -32.28 -15.47
N ALA A 598 -8.66 -32.06 -14.30
CA ALA A 598 -7.74 -30.94 -14.09
C ALA A 598 -6.47 -31.09 -14.94
N VAL A 599 -5.86 -32.28 -14.92
CA VAL A 599 -4.69 -32.60 -15.75
C VAL A 599 -5.04 -32.55 -17.24
N ALA A 600 -6.25 -33.01 -17.62
CA ALA A 600 -6.73 -32.91 -18.99
C ALA A 600 -6.83 -31.45 -19.49
N ARG A 601 -7.31 -30.52 -18.65
CA ARG A 601 -7.34 -29.08 -18.95
C ARG A 601 -5.94 -28.49 -19.12
N VAL A 602 -5.01 -28.85 -18.23
CA VAL A 602 -3.59 -28.45 -18.33
C VAL A 602 -2.98 -28.93 -19.65
N ILE A 603 -3.22 -30.18 -20.04
CA ILE A 603 -2.74 -30.74 -21.32
C ILE A 603 -3.38 -30.02 -22.51
N SER A 604 -4.67 -29.71 -22.45
CA SER A 604 -5.37 -28.97 -23.51
C SER A 604 -4.78 -27.56 -23.69
N ALA A 605 -4.47 -26.87 -22.59
CA ALA A 605 -3.79 -25.58 -22.64
C ALA A 605 -2.35 -25.71 -23.17
N LEU A 606 -1.60 -26.70 -22.70
CA LEU A 606 -0.23 -26.99 -23.16
C LEU A 606 -0.20 -27.34 -24.66
N HIS A 607 -1.21 -28.03 -25.18
CA HIS A 607 -1.31 -28.34 -26.61
C HIS A 607 -1.42 -27.10 -27.50
N LYS A 608 -1.89 -25.96 -26.97
CA LYS A 608 -1.93 -24.68 -27.67
C LYS A 608 -0.59 -23.93 -27.65
N ILE A 609 0.37 -24.39 -26.85
CA ILE A 609 1.70 -23.78 -26.74
C ILE A 609 2.65 -24.50 -27.69
N ASN A 610 2.91 -23.89 -28.85
CA ASN A 610 3.76 -24.46 -29.90
C ASN A 610 5.27 -24.23 -29.68
N THR A 611 5.66 -23.60 -28.58
CA THR A 611 7.06 -23.28 -28.27
C THR A 611 7.66 -24.27 -27.27
N VAL A 612 8.95 -24.52 -27.41
CA VAL A 612 9.71 -25.28 -26.42
C VAL A 612 10.24 -24.33 -25.34
N CYS A 613 9.98 -24.63 -24.07
CA CYS A 613 10.40 -23.83 -22.93
C CYS A 613 10.57 -24.70 -21.67
N THR A 614 11.09 -24.11 -20.59
CA THR A 614 11.20 -24.75 -19.28
C THR A 614 9.84 -25.13 -18.70
N LEU A 615 9.82 -26.01 -17.69
CA LEU A 615 8.58 -26.35 -16.99
C LEU A 615 7.98 -25.12 -16.28
N GLU A 616 8.83 -24.25 -15.72
CA GLU A 616 8.42 -22.98 -15.10
C GLU A 616 7.68 -22.10 -16.13
N ASP A 617 8.28 -21.84 -17.29
CA ASP A 617 7.66 -21.02 -18.34
C ASP A 617 6.36 -21.62 -18.89
N HIS A 618 6.30 -22.95 -19.04
CA HIS A 618 5.04 -23.63 -19.41
C HIS A 618 3.97 -23.40 -18.35
N ALA A 619 4.30 -23.52 -17.06
CA ALA A 619 3.34 -23.29 -15.99
C ALA A 619 2.78 -21.85 -16.02
N HIS A 620 3.64 -20.85 -16.23
CA HIS A 620 3.21 -19.46 -16.40
C HIS A 620 2.26 -19.33 -17.60
N ARG A 621 2.66 -19.81 -18.79
CA ARG A 621 1.86 -19.68 -20.02
C ARG A 621 0.51 -20.40 -19.93
N ILE A 622 0.48 -21.60 -19.37
CA ILE A 622 -0.74 -22.39 -19.18
C ILE A 622 -1.71 -21.64 -18.28
N VAL A 623 -1.25 -21.14 -17.13
CA VAL A 623 -2.10 -20.40 -16.19
C VAL A 623 -2.67 -19.14 -16.84
N HIS A 624 -1.86 -18.39 -17.59
CA HIS A 624 -2.35 -17.23 -18.32
C HIS A 624 -3.41 -17.65 -19.36
N LEU A 625 -3.13 -18.63 -20.23
CA LEU A 625 -4.10 -19.11 -21.23
C LEU A 625 -5.42 -19.60 -20.59
N MET A 626 -5.35 -20.27 -19.44
CA MET A 626 -6.53 -20.72 -18.71
C MET A 626 -7.31 -19.55 -18.11
N ALA A 627 -6.63 -18.60 -17.48
CA ALA A 627 -7.27 -17.38 -16.93
C ALA A 627 -7.96 -16.56 -18.03
N GLN A 628 -7.34 -16.42 -19.19
CA GLN A 628 -7.94 -15.79 -20.37
C GLN A 628 -9.23 -16.50 -20.80
N HIS A 629 -9.17 -17.83 -20.89
CA HIS A 629 -10.33 -18.60 -21.27
C HIS A 629 -11.47 -18.48 -20.25
N ILE A 630 -11.16 -18.44 -18.95
CA ILE A 630 -12.13 -18.21 -17.87
C ILE A 630 -12.82 -16.86 -18.04
N VAL A 631 -12.05 -15.78 -18.27
CA VAL A 631 -12.60 -14.42 -18.48
C VAL A 631 -13.57 -14.37 -19.66
N LEU A 632 -13.28 -15.09 -20.74
CA LEU A 632 -14.16 -15.13 -21.91
C LEU A 632 -15.39 -16.00 -21.72
N SER A 633 -15.27 -17.12 -20.99
CA SER A 633 -16.30 -18.16 -20.90
C SER A 633 -17.23 -18.03 -19.68
N HIS A 634 -16.86 -17.25 -18.65
CA HIS A 634 -17.61 -17.13 -17.39
C HIS A 634 -18.09 -15.71 -17.13
N LYS A 635 -19.07 -15.55 -16.23
CA LYS A 635 -19.49 -14.25 -15.71
C LYS A 635 -18.47 -13.78 -14.66
N ILE A 636 -17.43 -13.12 -15.12
CA ILE A 636 -16.37 -12.56 -14.28
C ILE A 636 -16.67 -11.08 -14.02
N ASP A 637 -16.59 -10.67 -12.76
CA ASP A 637 -16.72 -9.27 -12.31
C ASP A 637 -15.57 -8.84 -11.36
N SER A 638 -14.66 -9.76 -11.01
CA SER A 638 -13.60 -9.53 -10.03
C SER A 638 -12.42 -10.48 -10.23
N TYR A 639 -11.24 -10.08 -9.74
CA TYR A 639 -10.03 -10.91 -9.73
C TYR A 639 -10.24 -12.21 -8.94
N ASP A 640 -10.90 -12.12 -7.78
CA ASP A 640 -11.13 -13.26 -6.89
C ASP A 640 -11.92 -14.38 -7.58
N LYS A 641 -12.91 -14.05 -8.43
CA LYS A 641 -13.63 -15.05 -9.23
C LYS A 641 -12.75 -15.73 -10.28
N ILE A 642 -11.78 -15.02 -10.86
CA ILE A 642 -10.80 -15.63 -11.78
C ILE A 642 -9.96 -16.64 -11.01
N VAL A 643 -9.48 -16.26 -9.81
CA VAL A 643 -8.68 -17.16 -8.95
C VAL A 643 -9.50 -18.37 -8.50
N GLU A 644 -10.75 -18.18 -8.13
CA GLU A 644 -11.67 -19.25 -7.73
C GLU A 644 -11.86 -20.27 -8.86
N GLU A 645 -12.25 -19.81 -10.06
CA GLU A 645 -12.45 -20.69 -11.21
C GLU A 645 -11.16 -21.36 -11.65
N LEU A 646 -10.05 -20.62 -11.65
CA LEU A 646 -8.75 -21.19 -12.02
C LEU A 646 -8.33 -22.28 -11.02
N SER A 647 -8.61 -22.10 -9.72
CA SER A 647 -8.36 -23.11 -8.68
C SER A 647 -9.12 -24.39 -8.95
N LYS A 648 -10.41 -24.29 -9.30
CA LYS A 648 -11.23 -25.44 -9.71
C LYS A 648 -10.65 -26.11 -10.97
N TRP A 649 -10.13 -25.34 -11.91
CA TRP A 649 -9.61 -25.87 -13.17
C TRP A 649 -8.30 -26.63 -13.02
N VAL A 650 -7.42 -26.20 -12.12
CA VAL A 650 -6.13 -26.86 -11.87
C VAL A 650 -6.18 -27.87 -10.72
N GLY A 651 -7.34 -28.03 -10.08
CA GLY A 651 -7.57 -29.02 -9.03
C GLY A 651 -6.98 -28.63 -7.67
N THR A 652 -6.97 -27.34 -7.35
CA THR A 652 -6.56 -26.81 -6.03
C THR A 652 -7.77 -26.25 -5.29
N GLU A 653 -7.73 -26.28 -3.96
CA GLU A 653 -8.72 -25.58 -3.14
C GLU A 653 -8.59 -24.07 -3.31
N TYR A 654 -9.74 -23.39 -3.43
CA TYR A 654 -9.78 -21.94 -3.37
C TYR A 654 -9.56 -21.46 -1.94
N SER A 655 -8.75 -20.41 -1.79
CA SER A 655 -8.55 -19.70 -0.54
C SER A 655 -8.67 -18.21 -0.84
N SER A 656 -9.46 -17.48 -0.05
CA SER A 656 -9.57 -16.02 -0.15
C SER A 656 -8.32 -15.28 0.35
N ASN A 657 -7.39 -16.01 0.98
CA ASN A 657 -6.09 -15.52 1.38
C ASN A 657 -5.11 -15.78 0.22
N HIS A 658 -5.00 -14.82 -0.70
CA HIS A 658 -4.00 -14.75 -1.78
C HIS A 658 -3.59 -13.29 -2.00
N ASP A 659 -2.48 -13.04 -2.70
CA ASP A 659 -2.10 -11.68 -3.09
C ASP A 659 -3.23 -11.04 -3.91
N ARG A 660 -3.58 -9.79 -3.59
CA ARG A 660 -4.69 -9.10 -4.23
C ARG A 660 -4.19 -8.16 -5.31
N LEU A 661 -4.75 -8.31 -6.50
CA LEU A 661 -4.54 -7.37 -7.60
C LEU A 661 -5.60 -6.27 -7.55
N THR A 662 -5.15 -5.05 -7.30
CA THR A 662 -5.94 -3.83 -7.49
C THR A 662 -5.49 -3.13 -8.76
N TRP A 663 -6.43 -2.58 -9.51
CA TRP A 663 -6.12 -1.91 -10.76
C TRP A 663 -6.73 -0.52 -10.80
N LYS A 664 -5.92 0.46 -11.19
CA LYS A 664 -6.34 1.84 -11.40
C LYS A 664 -5.80 2.31 -12.76
N GLN A 665 -6.65 2.45 -13.76
CA GLN A 665 -6.29 3.30 -14.89
C GLN A 665 -6.40 4.77 -14.51
N PRO A 666 -5.71 5.65 -15.25
CA PRO A 666 -6.07 7.05 -15.32
C PRO A 666 -7.50 7.29 -15.87
N GLN A 667 -8.15 6.37 -16.58
CA GLN A 667 -9.49 6.60 -17.15
C GLN A 667 -10.18 5.32 -17.71
N LEU A 668 -10.31 4.26 -16.94
CA LEU A 668 -11.32 3.22 -17.21
C LEU A 668 -12.39 3.27 -16.13
N ASP A 669 -13.50 3.89 -16.51
CA ASP A 669 -14.69 4.02 -15.67
C ASP A 669 -15.43 2.67 -15.60
N ILE A 670 -14.86 1.74 -14.84
CA ILE A 670 -15.50 0.43 -14.54
C ILE A 670 -16.62 0.61 -13.49
N LYS A 671 -16.75 1.80 -12.87
CA LYS A 671 -17.69 2.03 -11.77
C LYS A 671 -19.16 2.13 -12.19
N ASN A 672 -19.47 2.18 -13.49
CA ASN A 672 -20.83 2.32 -14.01
C ASN A 672 -21.41 1.04 -14.67
N ALA A 673 -20.87 -0.15 -14.38
CA ALA A 673 -21.51 -1.40 -14.75
C ALA A 673 -22.50 -1.87 -13.65
N SER A 674 -23.58 -1.12 -13.44
CA SER A 674 -24.71 -1.51 -12.57
C SER A 674 -25.61 -2.60 -13.20
N SER A 675 -25.03 -3.47 -14.01
CA SER A 675 -25.68 -4.66 -14.57
C SER A 675 -24.67 -5.81 -14.49
N ASN A 676 -25.10 -6.96 -13.97
CA ASN A 676 -24.32 -8.15 -13.58
C ASN A 676 -23.44 -8.84 -14.68
N GLU A 677 -23.00 -8.15 -15.73
CA GLU A 677 -22.09 -8.67 -16.76
C GLU A 677 -21.17 -7.58 -17.32
N LEU A 678 -19.86 -7.86 -17.40
CA LEU A 678 -18.91 -7.07 -18.20
C LEU A 678 -19.33 -7.07 -19.67
N ARG A 679 -19.37 -5.90 -20.32
CA ARG A 679 -19.66 -5.79 -21.76
C ARG A 679 -18.52 -6.42 -22.57
N SER A 680 -18.77 -6.75 -23.85
CA SER A 680 -17.74 -7.33 -24.74
C SER A 680 -16.44 -6.52 -24.77
N ASN A 681 -16.55 -5.19 -24.82
CA ASN A 681 -15.41 -4.27 -24.79
C ASN A 681 -14.66 -4.31 -23.45
N ASP A 682 -15.38 -4.46 -22.33
CA ASP A 682 -14.79 -4.55 -20.99
C ASP A 682 -14.05 -5.89 -20.79
N LYS A 683 -14.57 -6.99 -21.38
CA LYS A 683 -13.90 -8.30 -21.42
C LYS A 683 -12.64 -8.27 -22.28
N GLU A 684 -12.68 -7.63 -23.44
CA GLU A 684 -11.52 -7.45 -24.32
C GLU A 684 -10.43 -6.58 -23.65
N GLN A 685 -10.83 -5.55 -22.91
CA GLN A 685 -9.90 -4.73 -22.13
C GLN A 685 -9.29 -5.49 -20.95
N LEU A 686 -10.08 -6.27 -20.20
CA LEU A 686 -9.57 -7.12 -19.12
C LEU A 686 -8.63 -8.21 -19.67
N GLN A 687 -8.92 -8.72 -20.87
CA GLN A 687 -8.08 -9.67 -21.58
C GLN A 687 -6.77 -9.04 -22.05
N ALA A 688 -6.81 -7.83 -22.61
CA ALA A 688 -5.61 -7.04 -22.91
C ALA A 688 -4.83 -6.75 -21.62
N LEU A 689 -5.54 -6.52 -20.51
CA LEU A 689 -4.94 -6.24 -19.22
C LEU A 689 -4.15 -7.43 -18.67
N ILE A 690 -4.75 -8.62 -18.67
CA ILE A 690 -4.07 -9.88 -18.28
C ILE A 690 -2.82 -10.11 -19.13
N ASN A 691 -2.81 -9.68 -20.40
CA ASN A 691 -1.63 -9.76 -21.26
C ASN A 691 -0.55 -8.73 -20.91
N THR A 692 -0.93 -7.60 -20.32
CA THR A 692 0.01 -6.54 -19.93
C THR A 692 0.65 -6.79 -18.57
N ILE A 693 -0.01 -7.55 -17.68
CA ILE A 693 0.56 -7.88 -16.37
C ILE A 693 1.84 -8.69 -16.59
N PRO A 694 2.98 -8.27 -16.01
CA PRO A 694 4.22 -9.01 -16.16
C PRO A 694 4.08 -10.44 -15.64
N TRP A 695 4.69 -11.42 -16.31
CA TRP A 695 4.58 -12.83 -15.91
C TRP A 695 5.15 -13.12 -14.51
N PHE A 696 6.08 -12.28 -14.04
CA PHE A 696 6.65 -12.33 -12.70
C PHE A 696 5.73 -11.74 -11.62
N ALA A 697 4.58 -11.17 -11.99
CA ALA A 697 3.66 -10.62 -11.02
C ALA A 697 3.15 -11.71 -10.06
N PRO A 698 2.90 -11.34 -8.79
CA PRO A 698 2.45 -12.24 -7.73
C PRO A 698 0.95 -12.57 -7.89
N ILE A 699 0.58 -13.16 -9.03
CA ILE A 699 -0.79 -13.54 -9.36
C ILE A 699 -0.87 -15.04 -9.63
N PHE A 700 -1.95 -15.69 -9.20
CA PHE A 700 -2.17 -17.12 -9.48
C PHE A 700 -1.07 -18.07 -8.97
N GLU A 701 -0.36 -17.69 -7.90
CA GLU A 701 0.78 -18.43 -7.34
C GLU A 701 0.48 -19.93 -7.13
N ARG A 702 -0.56 -20.24 -6.35
CA ARG A 702 -0.96 -21.62 -6.04
C ARG A 702 -1.32 -22.40 -7.30
N GLN A 703 -1.99 -21.75 -8.25
CA GLN A 703 -2.42 -22.39 -9.49
C GLN A 703 -1.22 -22.67 -10.40
N ARG A 704 -0.25 -21.75 -10.49
CA ARG A 704 1.02 -21.99 -11.21
C ARG A 704 1.79 -23.14 -10.61
N LEU A 705 1.89 -23.20 -9.28
CA LEU A 705 2.58 -24.28 -8.60
C LEU A 705 1.90 -25.65 -8.84
N ALA A 706 0.57 -25.71 -8.85
CA ALA A 706 -0.17 -26.93 -9.18
C ALA A 706 0.02 -27.38 -10.65
N VAL A 707 0.04 -26.42 -11.59
CA VAL A 707 0.38 -26.70 -12.99
C VAL A 707 1.82 -27.20 -13.10
N PHE A 708 2.76 -26.59 -12.39
CA PHE A 708 4.15 -27.02 -12.37
C PHE A 708 4.31 -28.47 -11.89
N TYR A 709 3.67 -28.86 -10.78
CA TYR A 709 3.65 -30.25 -10.31
C TYR A 709 3.04 -31.20 -11.34
N THR A 710 2.01 -30.76 -12.06
CA THR A 710 1.39 -31.54 -13.13
C THR A 710 2.37 -31.75 -14.29
N LEU A 711 3.09 -30.71 -14.69
CA LEU A 711 4.09 -30.78 -15.75
C LEU A 711 5.26 -31.71 -15.36
N ASP A 712 5.74 -31.66 -14.13
CA ASP A 712 6.79 -32.56 -13.65
C ASP A 712 6.34 -34.04 -13.67
N LYS A 713 5.09 -34.31 -13.27
CA LYS A 713 4.49 -35.65 -13.40
C LYS A 713 4.41 -36.11 -14.85
N LEU A 714 3.99 -35.24 -15.77
CA LEU A 714 3.94 -35.55 -17.20
C LEU A 714 5.34 -35.81 -17.77
N ARG A 715 6.35 -35.05 -17.34
CA ARG A 715 7.75 -35.31 -17.68
C ARG A 715 8.18 -36.71 -17.24
N ASN A 716 7.95 -37.05 -15.97
CA ASN A 716 8.35 -38.35 -15.42
C ASN A 716 7.60 -39.53 -16.06
N ALA A 717 6.38 -39.29 -16.55
CA ALA A 717 5.60 -40.27 -17.30
C ALA A 717 6.00 -40.37 -18.79
N GLY A 718 7.00 -39.63 -19.26
CA GLY A 718 7.43 -39.61 -20.67
C GLY A 718 6.49 -38.86 -21.61
N MET A 719 5.52 -38.11 -21.08
CA MET A 719 4.54 -37.36 -21.86
C MET A 719 5.04 -35.99 -22.30
N LEU A 720 6.20 -35.55 -21.77
CA LEU A 720 6.95 -34.39 -22.26
C LEU A 720 8.25 -34.86 -22.89
N VAL A 721 8.56 -34.35 -24.09
CA VAL A 721 9.79 -34.65 -24.82
C VAL A 721 10.79 -33.52 -24.61
N GLN A 722 12.01 -33.88 -24.20
CA GLN A 722 13.12 -32.94 -24.10
C GLN A 722 13.59 -32.53 -25.49
N HIS A 723 13.79 -31.23 -25.71
CA HIS A 723 14.36 -30.70 -26.94
C HIS A 723 15.85 -30.42 -26.74
N THR A 724 16.71 -31.18 -27.41
CA THR A 724 18.16 -31.11 -27.23
C THR A 724 18.87 -30.14 -28.17
N SER A 725 18.18 -29.48 -29.12
CA SER A 725 18.86 -28.54 -30.02
C SER A 725 18.93 -27.11 -29.44
N VAL A 726 20.12 -26.76 -28.96
CA VAL A 726 20.56 -25.36 -28.76
C VAL A 726 20.96 -24.71 -30.10
N GLN A 727 20.86 -25.43 -31.23
CA GLN A 727 21.41 -24.99 -32.52
C GLN A 727 20.41 -24.63 -33.63
N SER A 728 19.10 -24.51 -33.38
CA SER A 728 18.17 -24.15 -34.46
C SER A 728 16.90 -23.44 -34.01
N SER A 729 17.02 -22.31 -33.31
CA SER A 729 15.93 -21.34 -33.21
C SER A 729 16.44 -19.95 -32.82
N LEU A 730 17.33 -19.39 -33.64
CA LEU A 730 17.69 -17.97 -33.61
C LEU A 730 16.57 -17.04 -34.17
N ASN A 731 15.41 -17.57 -34.55
CA ASN A 731 14.34 -16.82 -35.22
C ASN A 731 13.00 -16.73 -34.47
N LEU A 732 12.96 -16.92 -33.14
CA LEU A 732 11.70 -16.86 -32.36
C LEU A 732 11.69 -15.76 -31.28
N LEU A 733 12.46 -14.68 -31.48
CA LEU A 733 12.57 -13.55 -30.54
C LEU A 733 12.00 -12.21 -31.07
N ALA A 734 11.01 -12.27 -31.95
CA ALA A 734 10.23 -11.08 -32.33
C ALA A 734 8.75 -11.43 -32.46
N LEU A 735 8.07 -11.59 -31.32
CA LEU A 735 6.63 -11.38 -31.13
C LEU A 735 6.33 -11.22 -29.65
#